data_AF-A0A1W1VL18-F1
#
_entry.id   AF-A0A1W1VL18-F1
#
_cell.length_a   1.000
_cell.length_b   1.000
_cell.length_c   1.000
_cell.angle_alpha   90.00
_cell.angle_beta   90.00
_cell.angle_gamma   90.00
#
_symmetry.space_group_name_H-M   'P 1'
#
loop_
_entity.id
_entity.type
_entity.pdbx_description
1 polymer ?
#
loop_
_entity_poly.entity_id
_entity_poly.type
_entity_poly.pdbx_seq_one_letter_code
_entity_poly.pdbx_strand_id
1 'polypeptide(L)'
;MKNIERDTLREIKNSLSRYISILIIVGLGVFVLVGLTSTGPTMRKNAEIKIKQENTEDILVSSVIGFEESDLDSIEAQEGVKELEYGFEVQLKEDTTGKLVSLFSMPYKIGKPTVLEGREIQNDKEILLDAKLRDNFKIGDVLNFRKESGFFGTEDEDKLANYTYEVVGFAESMSFVSNGTRGMSLEGLGEIHGFGYISPQNFNSEVKFAKLIYDETQSLDTSSKEYREALKPHINSLKIDFNLRPQKRYQDLQEDIKDKIATGEKDILDAEDKIKSGAEELEDGREKLLKGKKELRDGEDKLNRESETGLTKLKDAKDKLASSKVEIDKNEKTLKDGKDKLDSSEAELRDGKEKLDGGKREIDSANKKLKDGEIEYFEGEKKYERGSGELDASRKTLDQAKVQLEEGRRKLDEGLKKIETSKAKLESGEEKYRTGLEEYQAGEAQYKDGLEQLAKGLGTEANIDAIDRKLVENESYMKLVEKAVGEYKKVEKEIDGIGAAISQSESQLKNLEDEIVRLESEKNSLSNDDPRYAQIEAEIKSKQAEALALKAEIQVLKQNQQNILDLKKQFEDEISKLSKQYGGVDIVKDYDKILNELSVARAGVDKLKESRRELDKAAVQIEESKKKLELGRAQLEEGIKAAEEGEREYRENLEKFKTGEAKYEDGKRELTAARQKLDQARFEIEDGRQKLNSAKKQYDDSLEKYNDGKIKYEKGKSEYETGVERLKDGKKAYEDGLDKYSDAQREYNEKVGAGRAELESAKRKLYKSEADLIKGQNEFEEKKLEAEDKISKGKEDLEDAKRILGILKIPRYSITPRYSNAYLNEYLKDSNSVDKLSLVFPVFFFLIAMLVTFTTMTRMVEDNRINIGTYKALGYTASEISKKYFRYGGSAALIGGSIGALVGSYLLPRIIGNAYSTTTIFENNLVYYFYPWKILMSILVGLIFSAISALISVRKTLHEKTADLLRKKVPKGGNRILLERIPFIWNRMNFLSKVTARNIFR
;
A
#
# COMPACT_ATOMS: atom_id res chain seq x y z
N MET A 1 -1.67 63.41 -79.92
CA MET A 1 -1.48 62.59 -78.69
C MET A 1 -0.88 63.34 -77.49
N LYS A 2 0.17 64.18 -77.61
CA LYS A 2 0.84 64.82 -76.44
C LYS A 2 -0.03 65.75 -75.55
N ASN A 3 -1.16 66.29 -76.02
CA ASN A 3 -1.97 67.26 -75.25
C ASN A 3 -2.88 66.59 -74.20
N ILE A 4 -3.53 65.46 -74.50
CA ILE A 4 -4.42 64.77 -73.55
C ILE A 4 -3.65 64.12 -72.39
N GLU A 5 -2.39 63.75 -72.62
CA GLU A 5 -1.48 63.17 -71.63
C GLU A 5 -1.02 64.20 -70.60
N ARG A 6 -0.62 65.39 -71.05
CA ARG A 6 -0.31 66.52 -70.18
C ARG A 6 -1.52 66.96 -69.36
N ASP A 7 -2.70 66.88 -69.96
CA ASP A 7 -3.96 67.15 -69.27
C ASP A 7 -4.27 66.10 -68.20
N THR A 8 -3.98 64.81 -68.45
CA THR A 8 -4.11 63.75 -67.42
C THR A 8 -3.23 64.05 -66.21
N LEU A 9 -1.98 64.46 -66.42
CA LEU A 9 -1.07 64.82 -65.32
C LEU A 9 -1.53 66.06 -64.54
N ARG A 10 -2.06 67.07 -65.23
CA ARG A 10 -2.65 68.25 -64.59
C ARG A 10 -3.90 67.88 -63.79
N GLU A 11 -4.73 66.97 -64.31
CA GLU A 11 -5.92 66.46 -63.62
C GLU A 11 -5.55 65.81 -62.29
N ILE A 12 -4.52 64.95 -62.27
CA ILE A 12 -4.03 64.31 -61.04
C ILE A 12 -3.65 65.36 -59.99
N LYS A 13 -2.98 66.44 -60.40
CA LYS A 13 -2.59 67.53 -59.49
C LYS A 13 -3.81 68.32 -58.99
N ASN A 14 -4.77 68.61 -59.86
CA ASN A 14 -5.94 69.44 -59.52
C ASN A 14 -7.02 68.67 -58.73
N SER A 15 -7.04 67.34 -58.83
CA SER A 15 -8.01 66.46 -58.15
C SER A 15 -7.33 65.48 -57.19
N LEU A 16 -6.22 65.91 -56.58
CA LEU A 16 -5.32 65.08 -55.77
C LEU A 16 -6.05 64.28 -54.67
N SER A 17 -7.04 64.86 -54.00
CA SER A 17 -7.82 64.17 -52.96
C SER A 17 -8.56 62.94 -53.50
N ARG A 18 -9.12 63.02 -54.71
CA ARG A 18 -9.78 61.90 -55.38
C ARG A 18 -8.77 60.86 -55.85
N TYR A 19 -7.62 61.31 -56.35
CA TYR A 19 -6.53 60.43 -56.76
C TYR A 19 -6.00 59.60 -55.58
N ILE A 20 -5.71 60.26 -54.45
CA ILE A 20 -5.25 59.62 -53.21
C ILE A 20 -6.32 58.68 -52.65
N SER A 21 -7.61 59.06 -52.72
CA SER A 21 -8.71 58.18 -52.27
C SER A 21 -8.76 56.87 -53.06
N ILE A 22 -8.68 56.93 -54.40
CA ILE A 22 -8.63 55.73 -55.25
C ILE A 22 -7.37 54.92 -54.94
N LEU A 23 -6.21 55.58 -54.80
CA LEU A 23 -4.95 54.94 -54.44
C LEU A 23 -5.04 54.18 -53.12
N ILE A 24 -5.55 54.80 -52.05
CA ILE A 24 -5.65 54.20 -50.71
C ILE A 24 -6.63 53.02 -50.74
N ILE A 25 -7.80 53.17 -51.37
CA ILE A 25 -8.83 52.13 -51.34
C ILE A 25 -8.43 50.91 -52.19
N VAL A 26 -7.86 51.13 -53.38
CA VAL A 26 -7.30 50.03 -54.18
C VAL A 26 -6.11 49.41 -53.46
N GLY A 27 -5.25 50.23 -52.86
CA GLY A 27 -4.13 49.78 -52.04
C GLY A 27 -4.57 48.92 -50.85
N LEU A 28 -5.67 49.28 -50.17
CA LEU A 28 -6.24 48.49 -49.09
C LEU A 28 -6.76 47.13 -49.59
N GLY A 29 -7.44 47.09 -50.74
CA GLY A 29 -7.88 45.82 -51.33
C GLY A 29 -6.73 44.88 -51.68
N VAL A 30 -5.67 45.43 -52.30
CA VAL A 30 -4.45 44.67 -52.62
C VAL A 30 -3.68 44.27 -51.35
N PHE A 31 -3.60 45.16 -50.35
CA PHE A 31 -3.00 44.90 -49.04
C PHE A 31 -3.62 43.69 -48.37
N VAL A 32 -4.95 43.65 -48.27
CA VAL A 32 -5.67 42.52 -47.65
C VAL A 32 -5.49 41.24 -48.46
N LEU A 33 -5.59 41.30 -49.80
CA LEU A 33 -5.44 40.12 -50.65
C LEU A 33 -4.04 39.51 -50.54
N VAL A 34 -2.98 40.29 -50.75
CA VAL A 34 -1.60 39.79 -50.68
C VAL A 34 -1.29 39.29 -49.29
N GLY A 35 -1.67 40.06 -48.26
CA GLY A 35 -1.37 39.72 -46.89
C GLY A 35 -2.01 38.41 -46.47
N LEU A 36 -3.34 38.27 -46.62
CA LEU A 36 -4.03 37.03 -46.22
C LEU A 36 -3.58 35.82 -47.05
N THR A 37 -3.40 35.98 -48.36
CA THR A 37 -2.97 34.86 -49.22
C THR A 37 -1.50 34.46 -48.99
N SER A 38 -0.69 35.31 -48.35
CA SER A 38 0.71 35.01 -48.01
C SER A 38 0.87 34.45 -46.60
N THR A 39 -0.05 34.75 -45.66
CA THR A 39 0.05 34.31 -44.26
C THR A 39 0.02 32.79 -44.11
N GLY A 40 -0.98 32.09 -44.64
CA GLY A 40 -1.11 30.63 -44.49
C GLY A 40 0.13 29.85 -44.95
N PRO A 41 0.65 30.11 -46.16
CA PRO A 41 1.88 29.48 -46.65
C PRO A 41 3.14 29.88 -45.88
N THR A 42 3.18 31.10 -45.33
CA THR A 42 4.30 31.52 -44.46
C THR A 42 4.33 30.66 -43.21
N MET A 43 3.17 30.46 -42.56
CA MET A 43 3.06 29.62 -41.37
C MET A 43 3.51 28.19 -41.64
N ARG A 44 2.99 27.55 -42.69
CA ARG A 44 3.36 26.17 -43.06
C ARG A 44 4.84 26.04 -43.37
N LYS A 45 5.41 26.97 -44.15
CA LYS A 45 6.83 26.93 -44.50
C LYS A 45 7.75 27.05 -43.29
N ASN A 46 7.38 27.85 -42.29
CA ASN A 46 8.11 27.93 -41.03
C ASN A 46 8.08 26.61 -40.25
N ALA A 47 6.92 25.95 -40.20
CA ALA A 47 6.82 24.61 -39.60
C ALA A 47 7.70 23.59 -40.33
N GLU A 48 7.65 23.53 -41.67
CA GLU A 48 8.47 22.58 -42.44
C GLU A 48 9.98 22.84 -42.30
N ILE A 49 10.41 24.10 -42.17
CA ILE A 49 11.82 24.44 -41.94
C ILE A 49 12.27 23.91 -40.58
N LYS A 50 11.48 24.15 -39.54
CA LYS A 50 11.80 23.68 -38.19
C LYS A 50 11.80 22.15 -38.12
N ILE A 51 10.84 21.49 -38.77
CA ILE A 51 10.77 20.03 -38.92
C ILE A 51 12.04 19.47 -39.56
N LYS A 52 12.50 20.08 -40.66
CA LYS A 52 13.73 19.67 -41.36
C LYS A 52 14.99 19.98 -40.55
N GLN A 53 15.01 21.09 -39.82
CA GLN A 53 16.13 21.50 -38.99
C GLN A 53 16.34 20.55 -37.81
N GLU A 54 15.26 20.16 -37.12
CA GLU A 54 15.32 19.23 -35.98
C GLU A 54 15.26 17.76 -36.40
N ASN A 55 15.15 17.48 -37.70
CA ASN A 55 14.96 16.13 -38.25
C ASN A 55 13.85 15.38 -37.49
N THR A 56 12.68 16.00 -37.35
CA THR A 56 11.56 15.46 -36.55
C THR A 56 11.09 14.12 -37.12
N GLU A 57 10.67 13.19 -36.28
CA GLU A 57 10.17 11.87 -36.69
C GLU A 57 8.90 11.94 -37.53
N ASP A 58 8.71 10.99 -38.46
CA ASP A 58 7.47 10.82 -39.21
C ASP A 58 6.41 10.10 -38.35
N ILE A 59 6.84 9.07 -37.60
CA ILE A 59 6.02 8.30 -36.67
C ILE A 59 6.78 8.15 -35.35
N LEU A 60 6.10 8.46 -34.25
CA LEU A 60 6.53 8.14 -32.89
C LEU A 60 5.72 6.95 -32.38
N VAL A 61 6.40 5.84 -32.10
CA VAL A 61 5.82 4.70 -31.38
C VAL A 61 6.23 4.82 -29.92
N SER A 62 5.29 4.75 -28.98
CA SER A 62 5.61 4.89 -27.54
C SER A 62 4.84 3.91 -26.67
N SER A 63 5.46 3.44 -25.59
CA SER A 63 4.90 2.58 -24.55
C SER A 63 5.07 3.23 -23.17
N VAL A 64 3.99 3.28 -22.38
CA VAL A 64 4.05 3.83 -21.01
C VAL A 64 4.92 2.96 -20.10
N ILE A 65 4.91 1.64 -20.28
CA ILE A 65 5.67 0.71 -19.43
C ILE A 65 7.06 0.39 -19.97
N GLY A 66 7.29 0.58 -21.28
CA GLY A 66 8.53 0.16 -21.95
C GLY A 66 8.24 -0.83 -23.08
N PHE A 67 9.22 -1.01 -23.96
CA PHE A 67 9.20 -2.02 -25.02
C PHE A 67 9.93 -3.27 -24.57
N GLU A 68 9.34 -4.44 -24.85
CA GLU A 68 10.05 -5.70 -24.79
C GLU A 68 10.92 -5.90 -26.05
N GLU A 69 11.84 -6.85 -26.01
CA GLU A 69 12.66 -7.23 -27.16
C GLU A 69 11.81 -7.53 -28.42
N SER A 70 10.69 -8.26 -28.25
CA SER A 70 9.77 -8.54 -29.37
C SER A 70 9.02 -7.32 -29.93
N ASP A 71 8.86 -6.25 -29.14
CA ASP A 71 8.36 -4.96 -29.65
C ASP A 71 9.43 -4.29 -30.51
N LEU A 72 10.69 -4.32 -30.07
CA LEU A 72 11.82 -3.77 -30.80
C LEU A 72 12.00 -4.47 -32.14
N ASP A 73 11.96 -5.81 -32.16
CA ASP A 73 12.03 -6.62 -33.39
C ASP A 73 10.93 -6.22 -34.40
N SER A 74 9.71 -5.99 -33.90
CA SER A 74 8.57 -5.58 -34.74
C SER A 74 8.78 -4.18 -35.34
N ILE A 75 9.45 -3.27 -34.62
CA ILE A 75 9.79 -1.93 -35.08
C ILE A 75 10.95 -1.97 -36.09
N GLU A 76 11.97 -2.78 -35.84
CA GLU A 76 13.13 -2.94 -36.73
C GLU A 76 12.76 -3.63 -38.04
N ALA A 77 11.74 -4.49 -38.02
CA ALA A 77 11.22 -5.18 -39.20
C ALA A 77 10.39 -4.28 -40.15
N GLN A 78 10.13 -3.02 -39.80
CA GLN A 78 9.34 -2.13 -40.66
C GLN A 78 10.09 -1.79 -41.97
N GLU A 79 9.42 -2.00 -43.10
CA GLU A 79 9.99 -1.71 -44.42
C GLU A 79 10.07 -0.19 -44.71
N GLY A 80 11.10 0.22 -45.44
CA GLY A 80 11.24 1.62 -45.92
C GLY A 80 11.65 2.64 -44.85
N VAL A 81 12.03 2.17 -43.65
CA VAL A 81 12.61 3.01 -42.59
C VAL A 81 14.02 3.44 -42.98
N LYS A 82 14.19 4.75 -43.11
CA LYS A 82 15.47 5.40 -43.41
C LYS A 82 16.31 5.59 -42.14
N GLU A 83 15.66 6.06 -41.08
CA GLU A 83 16.29 6.33 -39.79
C GLU A 83 15.37 5.86 -38.67
N LEU A 84 15.95 5.18 -37.69
CA LEU A 84 15.29 4.68 -36.49
C LEU A 84 16.12 5.11 -35.28
N GLU A 85 15.47 5.70 -34.29
CA GLU A 85 16.11 6.07 -33.03
C GLU A 85 15.21 5.73 -31.84
N TYR A 86 15.79 5.02 -30.88
CA TYR A 86 15.13 4.69 -29.62
C TYR A 86 15.41 5.75 -28.56
N GLY A 87 14.49 5.93 -27.63
CA GLY A 87 14.71 6.81 -26.51
C GLY A 87 14.01 6.36 -25.23
N PHE A 88 14.50 6.95 -24.15
CA PHE A 88 14.09 6.68 -22.78
C PHE A 88 13.36 7.90 -22.23
N GLU A 89 12.38 7.64 -21.37
CA GLU A 89 11.63 8.67 -20.66
C GLU A 89 11.41 8.23 -19.22
N VAL A 90 11.64 9.16 -18.29
CA VAL A 90 11.28 9.03 -16.87
C VAL A 90 10.69 10.36 -16.41
N GLN A 91 9.55 10.32 -15.74
CA GLN A 91 8.90 11.51 -15.20
C GLN A 91 9.20 11.62 -13.71
N LEU A 92 9.82 12.73 -13.27
CA LEU A 92 10.21 12.91 -11.86
C LEU A 92 9.90 14.32 -11.38
N LYS A 93 9.63 14.44 -10.09
CA LYS A 93 9.47 15.74 -9.42
C LYS A 93 10.83 16.28 -9.02
N GLU A 94 11.09 17.52 -9.39
CA GLU A 94 12.25 18.27 -8.89
C GLU A 94 12.01 18.67 -7.42
N ASP A 95 13.04 18.51 -6.59
CA ASP A 95 12.94 18.57 -5.14
C ASP A 95 12.53 19.94 -4.59
N THR A 96 13.11 21.00 -5.17
CA THR A 96 13.03 22.37 -4.67
C THR A 96 11.68 23.01 -5.00
N THR A 97 11.23 22.83 -6.24
CA THR A 97 10.03 23.46 -6.81
C THR A 97 8.83 22.52 -6.79
N GLY A 98 9.03 21.21 -6.60
CA GLY A 98 7.98 20.19 -6.66
C GLY A 98 7.42 19.99 -8.07
N LYS A 99 8.03 20.60 -9.10
CA LYS A 99 7.55 20.53 -10.48
C LYS A 99 7.86 19.16 -11.09
N LEU A 100 6.84 18.55 -11.69
CA LEU A 100 6.99 17.32 -12.46
C LEU A 100 7.62 17.64 -13.82
N VAL A 101 8.76 17.01 -14.12
CA VAL A 101 9.51 17.18 -15.37
C VAL A 101 9.65 15.81 -16.05
N SER A 102 9.36 15.74 -17.35
CA SER A 102 9.67 14.56 -18.17
C SER A 102 11.13 14.61 -18.60
N LEU A 103 11.95 13.70 -18.09
CA LEU A 103 13.35 13.53 -18.47
C LEU A 103 13.46 12.56 -19.64
N PHE A 104 13.94 13.07 -20.77
CA PHE A 104 14.18 12.33 -21.99
C PHE A 104 15.67 12.07 -22.20
N SER A 105 16.00 10.93 -22.79
CA SER A 105 17.33 10.72 -23.35
C SER A 105 17.59 11.73 -24.46
N MET A 106 18.74 12.42 -24.42
CA MET A 106 19.13 13.39 -25.45
C MET A 106 19.16 12.72 -26.82
N PRO A 107 18.40 13.23 -27.82
CA PRO A 107 18.38 12.65 -29.14
C PRO A 107 19.73 12.76 -29.84
N TYR A 108 20.13 11.70 -30.54
CA TYR A 108 21.34 11.67 -31.33
C TYR A 108 21.13 12.36 -32.68
N LYS A 109 20.04 12.04 -33.39
CA LYS A 109 19.79 12.52 -34.76
C LYS A 109 18.33 12.88 -35.04
N ILE A 110 17.35 12.16 -34.49
CA ILE A 110 15.92 12.36 -34.80
C ILE A 110 15.22 13.19 -33.72
N GLY A 111 14.69 14.35 -34.11
CA GLY A 111 14.00 15.27 -33.20
C GLY A 111 14.96 15.95 -32.23
N LYS A 112 16.16 16.33 -32.69
CA LYS A 112 17.18 16.99 -31.85
C LYS A 112 16.69 18.40 -31.47
N PRO A 113 16.64 18.76 -30.19
CA PRO A 113 16.06 20.02 -29.75
C PRO A 113 16.90 21.22 -30.18
N THR A 114 16.25 22.36 -30.45
CA THR A 114 16.95 23.61 -30.73
C THR A 114 17.33 24.29 -29.41
N VAL A 115 18.62 24.34 -29.10
CA VAL A 115 19.15 25.13 -27.97
C VAL A 115 18.96 26.62 -28.25
N LEU A 116 18.26 27.31 -27.36
CA LEU A 116 18.01 28.74 -27.46
C LEU A 116 18.96 29.56 -26.59
N GLU A 117 19.39 29.00 -25.45
CA GLU A 117 20.32 29.63 -24.51
C GLU A 117 21.23 28.57 -23.90
N GLY A 118 22.49 28.90 -23.66
CA GLY A 118 23.48 27.96 -23.14
C GLY A 118 24.03 27.03 -24.23
N ARG A 119 24.19 25.75 -23.90
CA ARG A 119 24.79 24.74 -24.78
C ARG A 119 24.10 23.38 -24.63
N GLU A 120 24.42 22.45 -25.52
CA GLU A 120 24.07 21.04 -25.37
C GLU A 120 24.81 20.38 -24.19
N ILE A 121 24.25 19.27 -23.70
CA ILE A 121 24.88 18.42 -22.67
C ILE A 121 26.18 17.80 -23.21
N GLN A 122 27.18 17.69 -22.34
CA GLN A 122 28.50 17.15 -22.66
C GLN A 122 28.90 15.96 -21.76
N ASN A 123 28.24 15.78 -20.62
CA ASN A 123 28.47 14.66 -19.70
C ASN A 123 27.15 14.18 -19.07
N ASP A 124 27.24 13.14 -18.24
CA ASP A 124 26.12 12.45 -17.59
C ASP A 124 25.48 13.24 -16.43
N LYS A 125 26.08 14.33 -15.96
CA LYS A 125 25.55 15.16 -14.85
C LYS A 125 24.99 16.50 -15.32
N GLU A 126 24.75 16.64 -16.61
CA GLU A 126 24.20 17.85 -17.21
C GLU A 126 22.79 17.62 -17.74
N ILE A 127 21.95 18.66 -17.65
CA ILE A 127 20.59 18.66 -18.17
C ILE A 127 20.34 19.89 -19.05
N LEU A 128 19.71 19.65 -20.20
CA LEU A 128 19.19 20.69 -21.08
C LEU A 128 17.67 20.80 -20.87
N LEU A 129 17.20 21.92 -20.32
CA LEU A 129 15.81 22.07 -19.89
C LEU A 129 14.91 22.70 -20.95
N ASP A 130 13.60 22.47 -20.80
CA ASP A 130 12.55 23.19 -21.53
C ASP A 130 12.65 24.69 -21.32
N ALA A 131 12.62 25.45 -22.42
CA ALA A 131 12.62 26.90 -22.42
C ALA A 131 11.52 27.54 -21.56
N LYS A 132 10.40 26.84 -21.35
CA LYS A 132 9.31 27.29 -20.47
C LYS A 132 9.72 27.39 -19.00
N LEU A 133 10.75 26.66 -18.57
CA LEU A 133 11.19 26.62 -17.18
C LEU A 133 12.23 27.71 -16.83
N ARG A 134 12.56 28.61 -17.77
CA ARG A 134 13.53 29.71 -17.56
C ARG A 134 13.17 30.69 -16.45
N ASP A 135 11.88 30.88 -16.19
CA ASP A 135 11.44 31.75 -15.09
C ASP A 135 11.69 31.11 -13.72
N ASN A 136 11.97 29.80 -13.68
CA ASN A 136 12.17 29.03 -12.44
C ASN A 136 13.61 28.59 -12.22
N PHE A 137 14.38 28.38 -13.29
CA PHE A 137 15.75 27.89 -13.21
C PHE A 137 16.68 28.75 -14.07
N LYS A 138 17.96 28.74 -13.75
CA LYS A 138 19.03 29.44 -14.47
C LYS A 138 20.13 28.47 -14.87
N ILE A 139 20.91 28.85 -15.89
CA ILE A 139 22.10 28.10 -16.29
C ILE A 139 23.10 28.11 -15.13
N GLY A 140 23.62 26.93 -14.78
CA GLY A 140 24.48 26.68 -13.62
C GLY A 140 23.75 26.25 -12.35
N ASP A 141 22.42 26.25 -12.33
CA ASP A 141 21.65 25.69 -11.21
C ASP A 141 21.82 24.17 -11.16
N VAL A 142 21.89 23.61 -9.96
CA VAL A 142 21.93 22.16 -9.74
C VAL A 142 20.56 21.68 -9.28
N LEU A 143 19.92 20.86 -10.10
CA LEU A 143 18.62 20.26 -9.84
C LEU A 143 18.78 18.90 -9.18
N ASN A 144 17.93 18.61 -8.21
CA ASN A 144 17.79 17.28 -7.63
C ASN A 144 16.39 16.75 -7.91
N PHE A 145 16.31 15.53 -8.42
CA PHE A 145 15.05 14.85 -8.67
C PHE A 145 14.79 13.80 -7.59
N ARG A 146 13.54 13.73 -7.13
CA ARG A 146 13.12 12.72 -6.17
C ARG A 146 13.23 11.35 -6.78
N LYS A 147 13.81 10.40 -6.04
CA LYS A 147 13.62 8.99 -6.33
C LYS A 147 12.15 8.68 -6.07
N GLU A 148 11.43 8.31 -7.11
CA GLU A 148 10.07 7.78 -6.98
C GLU A 148 10.18 6.26 -6.98
N SER A 149 9.61 5.63 -5.94
CA SER A 149 9.24 4.22 -5.97
C SER A 149 8.44 3.97 -7.26
N GLY A 150 8.76 2.90 -7.99
CA GLY A 150 8.10 2.60 -9.27
C GLY A 150 6.57 2.64 -9.16
N PHE A 151 5.88 2.77 -10.30
CA PHE A 151 4.40 2.78 -10.38
C PHE A 151 3.73 1.58 -9.67
N PHE A 152 4.52 0.55 -9.35
CA PHE A 152 4.13 -0.69 -8.69
C PHE A 152 4.64 -0.85 -7.24
N GLY A 153 5.50 0.02 -6.72
CA GLY A 153 5.88 0.03 -5.30
C GLY A 153 6.79 -1.11 -4.82
N THR A 154 7.13 -2.09 -5.65
CA THR A 154 8.18 -3.08 -5.33
C THR A 154 9.55 -2.40 -5.41
N GLU A 155 10.43 -2.69 -4.44
CA GLU A 155 11.81 -2.21 -4.19
C GLU A 155 12.41 -1.17 -5.16
N ASP A 156 13.12 -0.17 -4.62
CA ASP A 156 13.86 0.92 -5.30
C ASP A 156 14.72 0.45 -6.50
N GLU A 157 14.10 0.10 -7.63
CA GLU A 157 14.80 0.01 -8.90
C GLU A 157 15.15 1.44 -9.29
N ASP A 158 16.42 1.79 -9.08
CA ASP A 158 16.98 3.07 -9.47
C ASP A 158 16.79 3.26 -10.98
N LYS A 159 15.73 3.96 -11.36
CA LYS A 159 15.38 4.25 -12.77
C LYS A 159 16.47 5.05 -13.47
N LEU A 160 17.26 5.82 -12.71
CA LEU A 160 18.37 6.61 -13.20
C LEU A 160 19.68 6.32 -12.43
N ALA A 161 20.82 6.36 -13.12
CA ALA A 161 22.15 6.29 -12.51
C ALA A 161 22.51 7.56 -11.71
N ASN A 162 21.97 8.72 -12.11
CA ASN A 162 22.11 10.00 -11.42
C ASN A 162 20.73 10.66 -11.25
N TYR A 163 20.53 11.37 -10.13
CA TYR A 163 19.32 12.16 -9.87
C TYR A 163 19.62 13.65 -9.70
N THR A 164 20.89 14.03 -9.85
CA THR A 164 21.37 15.41 -9.66
C THR A 164 22.02 15.89 -10.96
N TYR A 165 21.56 17.03 -11.47
CA TYR A 165 21.99 17.56 -12.77
C TYR A 165 22.22 19.06 -12.75
N GLU A 166 23.30 19.53 -13.37
CA GLU A 166 23.55 20.94 -13.63
C GLU A 166 22.83 21.40 -14.91
N VAL A 167 22.08 22.50 -14.82
CA VAL A 167 21.39 23.11 -15.95
C VAL A 167 22.40 23.80 -16.86
N VAL A 168 22.59 23.28 -18.08
CA VAL A 168 23.58 23.83 -19.04
C VAL A 168 22.97 24.66 -20.17
N GLY A 169 21.64 24.65 -20.29
CA GLY A 169 20.94 25.41 -21.29
C GLY A 169 19.44 25.20 -21.28
N PHE A 170 18.78 25.96 -22.16
CA PHE A 170 17.35 25.90 -22.40
C PHE A 170 17.05 25.69 -23.88
N ALA A 171 16.11 24.80 -24.18
CA ALA A 171 15.80 24.41 -25.55
C ALA A 171 14.29 24.35 -25.83
N GLU A 172 13.96 24.41 -27.11
CA GLU A 172 12.65 24.10 -27.67
C GLU A 172 12.73 22.83 -28.52
N SER A 173 11.60 22.15 -28.71
CA SER A 173 11.54 20.93 -29.51
C SER A 173 10.21 20.82 -30.24
N MET A 174 10.24 20.36 -31.49
CA MET A 174 9.06 20.04 -32.31
C MET A 174 8.20 18.92 -31.72
N SER A 175 8.73 18.09 -30.83
CA SER A 175 7.92 17.13 -30.07
C SER A 175 6.96 17.85 -29.10
N PHE A 176 7.28 19.09 -28.72
CA PHE A 176 6.54 19.92 -27.76
C PHE A 176 6.21 21.31 -28.33
N VAL A 177 5.42 21.37 -29.40
CA VAL A 177 5.12 22.61 -30.16
C VAL A 177 4.44 23.72 -29.34
N SER A 178 3.62 23.39 -28.34
CA SER A 178 2.98 24.40 -27.48
C SER A 178 4.00 25.06 -26.54
N ASN A 179 3.75 26.26 -26.04
CA ASN A 179 4.44 26.87 -24.90
C ASN A 179 3.51 26.99 -23.68
N GLY A 180 2.29 26.46 -23.78
CA GLY A 180 1.30 26.33 -22.71
C GLY A 180 1.58 25.12 -21.82
N THR A 181 0.61 24.24 -21.64
CA THR A 181 0.79 23.03 -20.81
C THR A 181 1.57 21.93 -21.56
N ARG A 182 2.31 21.08 -20.82
CA ARG A 182 2.90 19.83 -21.36
C ARG A 182 1.98 18.63 -21.19
N GLY A 183 0.75 18.85 -20.73
CA GLY A 183 -0.25 17.81 -20.52
C GLY A 183 -0.16 17.18 -19.14
N MET A 184 -0.99 16.15 -18.93
CA MET A 184 -1.01 15.36 -17.71
C MET A 184 -0.17 14.09 -17.89
N SER A 185 0.51 13.67 -16.84
CA SER A 185 1.20 12.38 -16.78
C SER A 185 0.20 11.25 -17.01
N LEU A 186 0.50 10.38 -17.99
CA LEU A 186 -0.25 9.15 -18.22
C LEU A 186 -0.04 8.11 -17.10
N GLU A 187 1.01 8.30 -16.29
CA GLU A 187 1.30 7.53 -15.08
C GLU A 187 0.55 8.07 -13.85
N GLY A 188 -0.26 9.13 -13.99
CA GLY A 188 -1.06 9.68 -12.90
C GLY A 188 -0.32 10.59 -11.92
N LEU A 189 0.90 11.04 -12.26
CA LEU A 189 1.74 11.88 -11.40
C LEU A 189 1.33 13.36 -11.33
N GLY A 190 0.34 13.77 -12.12
CA GLY A 190 -0.18 15.14 -12.19
C GLY A 190 0.20 15.89 -13.46
N GLU A 191 0.18 17.23 -13.41
CA GLU A 191 0.54 18.08 -14.56
C GLU A 191 2.05 18.06 -14.82
N ILE A 192 2.44 17.83 -16.07
CA ILE A 192 3.83 17.94 -16.52
C ILE A 192 4.15 19.43 -16.75
N HIS A 193 5.16 19.93 -16.06
CA HIS A 193 5.50 21.35 -16.07
C HIS A 193 6.50 21.72 -17.17
N GLY A 194 7.35 20.78 -17.58
CA GLY A 194 8.36 20.93 -18.62
C GLY A 194 9.02 19.59 -18.96
N PHE A 195 9.93 19.61 -19.93
CA PHE A 195 10.81 18.50 -20.25
C PHE A 195 12.27 18.83 -19.91
N GLY A 196 13.12 17.80 -19.82
CA GLY A 196 14.57 17.94 -19.74
C GLY A 196 15.26 16.83 -20.52
N TYR A 197 16.38 17.14 -21.18
CA TYR A 197 17.21 16.15 -21.87
C TYR A 197 18.48 15.87 -21.08
N ILE A 198 18.73 14.58 -20.82
CA ILE A 198 19.91 14.09 -20.10
C ILE A 198 20.62 13.00 -20.92
N SER A 199 21.84 12.63 -20.52
CA SER A 199 22.60 11.58 -21.21
C SER A 199 21.82 10.26 -21.21
N PRO A 200 21.74 9.54 -22.36
CA PRO A 200 21.11 8.22 -22.43
C PRO A 200 21.71 7.20 -21.44
N GLN A 201 22.98 7.36 -21.07
CA GLN A 201 23.67 6.47 -20.11
C GLN A 201 23.13 6.58 -18.68
N ASN A 202 22.33 7.60 -18.38
CA ASN A 202 21.69 7.71 -17.07
C ASN A 202 20.47 6.80 -16.92
N PHE A 203 19.90 6.25 -17.98
CA PHE A 203 18.66 5.48 -17.87
C PHE A 203 18.96 4.00 -17.60
N ASN A 204 18.38 3.47 -16.52
CA ASN A 204 18.36 2.04 -16.22
C ASN A 204 17.03 1.38 -16.63
N SER A 205 16.10 2.16 -17.20
CA SER A 205 14.78 1.71 -17.62
C SER A 205 14.78 1.13 -19.04
N GLU A 206 13.75 0.34 -19.36
CA GLU A 206 13.44 -0.08 -20.73
C GLU A 206 13.24 1.12 -21.68
N VAL A 207 13.44 0.89 -22.98
CA VAL A 207 13.16 1.87 -24.04
C VAL A 207 11.67 2.22 -24.01
N LYS A 208 11.34 3.52 -23.99
CA LYS A 208 9.94 4.01 -23.91
C LYS A 208 9.36 4.39 -25.25
N PHE A 209 10.19 4.81 -26.20
CA PHE A 209 9.70 5.24 -27.51
C PHE A 209 10.72 4.99 -28.63
N ALA A 210 10.18 4.89 -29.85
CA ALA A 210 10.91 4.73 -31.09
C ALA A 210 10.45 5.81 -32.07
N LYS A 211 11.42 6.50 -32.67
CA LYS A 211 11.23 7.55 -33.65
C LYS A 211 11.63 7.02 -35.02
N LEU A 212 10.71 7.05 -35.97
CA LEU A 212 10.91 6.52 -37.32
C LEU A 212 10.82 7.64 -38.36
N ILE A 213 11.74 7.61 -39.32
CA ILE A 213 11.71 8.42 -40.54
C ILE A 213 11.75 7.48 -41.74
N TYR A 214 10.89 7.72 -42.74
CA TYR A 214 10.79 6.91 -43.94
C TYR A 214 11.44 7.59 -45.15
N ASP A 215 11.94 6.80 -46.10
CA ASP A 215 12.64 7.33 -47.29
C ASP A 215 11.71 8.14 -48.21
N GLU A 216 10.48 7.67 -48.41
CA GLU A 216 9.53 8.26 -49.36
C GLU A 216 8.90 9.59 -48.88
N THR A 217 9.03 9.92 -47.59
CA THR A 217 8.45 11.13 -47.00
C THR A 217 9.35 12.35 -47.12
N GLN A 218 10.65 12.17 -47.40
CA GLN A 218 11.69 13.21 -47.27
C GLN A 218 11.48 14.41 -48.18
N SER A 219 10.86 14.20 -49.35
CA SER A 219 10.56 15.25 -50.32
C SER A 219 9.16 15.87 -50.18
N LEU A 220 8.37 15.40 -49.22
CA LEU A 220 6.97 15.79 -49.06
C LEU A 220 6.81 16.74 -47.87
N ASP A 221 5.95 17.75 -48.01
CA ASP A 221 5.62 18.64 -46.91
C ASP A 221 4.64 17.93 -45.96
N THR A 222 4.84 18.04 -44.65
CA THR A 222 4.01 17.44 -43.60
C THR A 222 2.52 17.81 -43.73
N SER A 223 2.26 19.04 -44.20
CA SER A 223 0.89 19.54 -44.44
C SER A 223 0.22 18.99 -45.71
N SER A 224 0.98 18.36 -46.62
CA SER A 224 0.49 17.86 -47.90
C SER A 224 -0.39 16.61 -47.76
N LYS A 225 -1.22 16.35 -48.78
CA LYS A 225 -2.03 15.13 -48.82
C LYS A 225 -1.13 13.93 -49.14
N GLU A 226 -0.15 14.13 -50.00
CA GLU A 226 0.82 13.15 -50.48
C GLU A 226 1.61 12.55 -49.31
N TYR A 227 2.11 13.37 -48.40
CA TYR A 227 2.79 12.90 -47.18
C TYR A 227 1.90 12.01 -46.31
N ARG A 228 0.63 12.42 -46.13
CA ARG A 228 -0.32 11.65 -45.32
C ARG A 228 -0.67 10.31 -45.97
N GLU A 229 -0.83 10.26 -47.29
CA GLU A 229 -1.10 9.01 -48.01
C GLU A 229 0.12 8.08 -48.00
N ALA A 230 1.34 8.61 -48.14
CA ALA A 230 2.58 7.84 -48.06
C ALA A 230 2.77 7.18 -46.68
N LEU A 231 2.39 7.85 -45.59
CA LEU A 231 2.52 7.28 -44.24
C LEU A 231 1.44 6.26 -43.85
N LYS A 232 0.27 6.27 -44.49
CA LYS A 232 -0.83 5.35 -44.14
C LYS A 232 -0.44 3.87 -44.13
N PRO A 233 0.25 3.30 -45.13
CA PRO A 233 0.65 1.90 -45.10
C PRO A 233 1.51 1.58 -43.88
N HIS A 234 2.52 2.40 -43.59
CA HIS A 234 3.40 2.24 -42.42
C HIS A 234 2.65 2.30 -41.08
N ILE A 235 1.75 3.27 -40.94
CA ILE A 235 0.89 3.39 -39.75
C ILE A 235 0.02 2.14 -39.58
N ASN A 236 -0.54 1.62 -40.68
CA ASN A 236 -1.38 0.42 -40.63
C ASN A 236 -0.56 -0.82 -40.30
N SER A 237 0.66 -0.96 -40.83
CA SER A 237 1.59 -2.05 -40.50
C SER A 237 1.89 -2.06 -39.01
N LEU A 238 2.40 -0.96 -38.47
CA LEU A 238 2.64 -0.80 -37.04
C LEU A 238 1.38 -1.06 -36.21
N LYS A 239 0.20 -0.61 -36.65
CA LYS A 239 -1.06 -0.88 -35.93
C LYS A 239 -1.42 -2.36 -35.92
N ILE A 240 -1.10 -3.11 -36.97
CA ILE A 240 -1.32 -4.55 -37.02
C ILE A 240 -0.35 -5.25 -36.07
N ASP A 241 0.94 -4.91 -36.13
CA ASP A 241 1.98 -5.51 -35.30
C ASP A 241 1.74 -5.25 -33.81
N PHE A 242 1.32 -4.03 -33.46
CA PHE A 242 1.02 -3.64 -32.08
C PHE A 242 -0.43 -3.90 -31.64
N ASN A 243 -1.31 -4.47 -32.49
CA ASN A 243 -2.73 -4.64 -32.17
C ASN A 243 -2.95 -5.54 -30.94
N LEU A 244 -2.20 -6.64 -30.85
CA LEU A 244 -2.34 -7.65 -29.79
C LEU A 244 -1.33 -7.47 -28.65
N ARG A 245 -0.35 -6.58 -28.82
CA ARG A 245 0.72 -6.33 -27.84
C ARG A 245 0.19 -5.83 -26.49
N PRO A 246 -0.79 -4.89 -26.40
CA PRO A 246 -1.37 -4.47 -25.12
C PRO A 246 -1.95 -5.65 -24.31
N GLN A 247 -2.73 -6.52 -24.95
CA GLN A 247 -3.35 -7.67 -24.29
C GLN A 247 -2.30 -8.71 -23.89
N LYS A 248 -1.35 -9.02 -24.78
CA LYS A 248 -0.28 -9.98 -24.49
C LYS A 248 0.57 -9.49 -23.31
N ARG A 249 1.04 -8.25 -23.35
CA ARG A 249 1.84 -7.65 -22.26
C ARG A 249 1.06 -7.58 -20.95
N TYR A 250 -0.25 -7.35 -21.00
CA TYR A 250 -1.10 -7.42 -19.80
C TYR A 250 -1.15 -8.84 -19.22
N GLN A 251 -1.27 -9.87 -20.07
CA GLN A 251 -1.25 -11.27 -19.63
C GLN A 251 0.11 -11.67 -19.05
N ASP A 252 1.20 -11.32 -19.73
CA ASP A 252 2.56 -11.61 -19.29
C ASP A 252 2.83 -10.95 -17.92
N LEU A 253 2.43 -9.68 -17.74
CA LEU A 253 2.51 -9.00 -16.44
C LEU A 253 1.63 -9.68 -15.37
N GLN A 254 0.42 -10.12 -15.71
CA GLN A 254 -0.43 -10.86 -14.77
C GLN A 254 0.19 -12.20 -14.37
N GLU A 255 0.86 -12.88 -15.29
CA GLU A 255 1.56 -14.15 -15.04
C GLU A 255 2.79 -13.91 -14.16
N ASP A 256 3.65 -12.94 -14.48
CA ASP A 256 4.80 -12.55 -13.66
C ASP A 256 4.38 -12.19 -12.22
N ILE A 257 3.30 -11.41 -12.06
CA ILE A 257 2.79 -11.05 -10.73
C ILE A 257 2.23 -12.29 -10.00
N LYS A 258 1.54 -13.20 -10.70
CA LYS A 258 1.04 -14.45 -10.11
C LYS A 258 2.18 -15.38 -9.70
N ASP A 259 3.24 -15.44 -10.49
CA ASP A 259 4.43 -16.22 -10.19
C ASP A 259 5.18 -15.65 -8.97
N LYS A 260 5.25 -14.32 -8.85
CA LYS A 260 5.73 -13.65 -7.63
C LYS A 260 4.85 -13.98 -6.41
N ILE A 261 3.51 -13.97 -6.56
CA ILE A 261 2.58 -14.38 -5.51
C ILE A 261 2.82 -15.84 -5.10
N ALA A 262 2.90 -16.75 -6.07
CA ALA A 262 3.11 -18.18 -5.82
C ALA A 262 4.48 -18.45 -5.17
N THR A 263 5.52 -17.72 -5.58
CA THR A 263 6.85 -17.80 -4.99
C THR A 263 6.84 -17.29 -3.56
N GLY A 264 6.22 -16.13 -3.30
CA GLY A 264 6.07 -15.59 -1.95
C GLY A 264 5.26 -16.51 -1.03
N GLU A 265 4.15 -17.08 -1.50
CA GLU A 265 3.35 -18.06 -0.75
C GLU A 265 4.16 -19.34 -0.45
N LYS A 266 4.95 -19.81 -1.41
CA LYS A 266 5.84 -20.96 -1.22
C LYS A 266 6.96 -20.67 -0.22
N ASP A 267 7.60 -19.51 -0.30
CA ASP A 267 8.68 -19.13 0.61
C ASP A 267 8.17 -18.99 2.06
N ILE A 268 6.95 -18.48 2.26
CA ILE A 268 6.27 -18.47 3.55
C ILE A 268 6.04 -19.90 4.05
N LEU A 269 5.47 -20.79 3.23
CA LEU A 269 5.21 -22.18 3.60
C LEU A 269 6.50 -22.95 3.93
N ASP A 270 7.54 -22.82 3.11
CA ASP A 270 8.85 -23.44 3.33
C ASP A 270 9.51 -22.93 4.62
N ALA A 271 9.28 -21.67 4.99
CA ALA A 271 9.74 -21.09 6.26
C ALA A 271 8.93 -21.60 7.47
N GLU A 272 7.60 -21.70 7.34
CA GLU A 272 6.72 -22.27 8.37
C GLU A 272 7.03 -23.76 8.64
N ASP A 273 7.26 -24.56 7.59
CA ASP A 273 7.64 -25.97 7.71
C ASP A 273 9.00 -26.16 8.39
N LYS A 274 9.96 -25.26 8.16
CA LYS A 274 11.25 -25.27 8.87
C LYS A 274 11.11 -24.99 10.37
N ILE A 275 10.24 -24.04 10.75
CA ILE A 275 9.93 -23.77 12.16
C ILE A 275 9.27 -25.00 12.79
N LYS A 276 8.32 -25.63 12.10
CA LYS A 276 7.64 -26.84 12.60
C LYS A 276 8.61 -28.02 12.79
N SER A 277 9.43 -28.34 11.78
CA SER A 277 10.42 -29.41 11.86
C SER A 277 11.44 -29.16 12.97
N GLY A 278 11.90 -27.92 13.15
CA GLY A 278 12.81 -27.56 14.24
C GLY A 278 12.17 -27.69 15.63
N ALA A 279 10.87 -27.43 15.75
CA ALA A 279 10.14 -27.62 17.01
C ALA A 279 9.97 -29.11 17.37
N GLU A 280 9.71 -29.97 16.39
CA GLU A 280 9.61 -31.43 16.57
C GLU A 280 10.96 -32.03 17.03
N GLU A 281 12.09 -31.62 16.44
CA GLU A 281 13.43 -32.05 16.88
C GLU A 281 13.74 -31.64 18.33
N LEU A 282 13.26 -30.47 18.76
CA LEU A 282 13.45 -29.93 20.11
C LEU A 282 12.60 -30.70 21.14
N GLU A 283 11.41 -31.14 20.76
CA GLU A 283 10.55 -32.04 21.56
C GLU A 283 11.21 -33.43 21.73
N ASP A 284 11.75 -33.99 20.66
CA ASP A 284 12.48 -35.26 20.66
C ASP A 284 13.73 -35.21 21.56
N GLY A 285 14.41 -34.04 21.61
CA GLY A 285 15.50 -33.76 22.55
C GLY A 285 15.04 -33.70 24.02
N ARG A 286 13.87 -33.12 24.30
CA ARG A 286 13.27 -33.06 25.65
C ARG A 286 12.90 -34.45 26.16
N GLU A 287 12.36 -35.32 25.30
CA GLU A 287 12.05 -36.70 25.68
C GLU A 287 13.30 -37.51 26.06
N LYS A 288 14.39 -37.36 25.30
CA LYS A 288 15.68 -38.00 25.60
C LYS A 288 16.25 -37.53 26.96
N LEU A 289 16.08 -36.25 27.30
CA LEU A 289 16.46 -35.71 28.60
C LEU A 289 15.63 -36.32 29.74
N LEU A 290 14.30 -36.41 29.58
CA LEU A 290 13.41 -37.03 30.57
C LEU A 290 13.76 -38.51 30.81
N LYS A 291 14.07 -39.25 29.75
CA LYS A 291 14.54 -40.64 29.86
C LYS A 291 15.87 -40.72 30.60
N GLY A 292 16.82 -39.83 30.32
CA GLY A 292 18.09 -39.75 31.04
C GLY A 292 17.93 -39.44 32.54
N LYS A 293 17.01 -38.53 32.90
CA LYS A 293 16.67 -38.23 34.31
C LYS A 293 16.09 -39.44 35.04
N LYS A 294 15.25 -40.23 34.35
CA LYS A 294 14.68 -41.47 34.90
C LYS A 294 15.75 -42.54 35.12
N GLU A 295 16.64 -42.77 34.15
CA GLU A 295 17.75 -43.73 34.27
C GLU A 295 18.70 -43.37 35.44
N LEU A 296 18.93 -42.09 35.70
CA LEU A 296 19.71 -41.63 36.86
C LEU A 296 19.03 -42.01 38.19
N ARG A 297 17.74 -41.71 38.32
CA ARG A 297 16.95 -42.02 39.52
C ARG A 297 16.89 -43.52 39.81
N ASP A 298 16.65 -44.32 38.78
CA ASP A 298 16.62 -45.78 38.91
C ASP A 298 17.99 -46.34 39.35
N GLY A 299 19.09 -45.72 38.88
CA GLY A 299 20.45 -46.04 39.32
C GLY A 299 20.75 -45.68 40.78
N GLU A 300 20.27 -44.54 41.26
CA GLU A 300 20.39 -44.12 42.67
C GLU A 300 19.61 -45.05 43.61
N ASP A 301 18.37 -45.40 43.26
CA ASP A 301 17.52 -46.29 44.05
C ASP A 301 18.11 -47.71 44.15
N LYS A 302 18.71 -48.22 43.07
CA LYS A 302 19.39 -49.53 43.05
C LYS A 302 20.63 -49.54 43.94
N LEU A 303 21.48 -48.51 43.88
CA LEU A 303 22.68 -48.39 44.72
C LEU A 303 22.33 -48.35 46.21
N ASN A 304 21.28 -47.62 46.58
CA ASN A 304 20.83 -47.52 47.97
C ASN A 304 20.36 -48.86 48.53
N ARG A 305 19.54 -49.61 47.77
CA ARG A 305 19.05 -50.95 48.17
C ARG A 305 20.17 -51.97 48.36
N GLU A 306 21.15 -51.99 47.45
CA GLU A 306 22.28 -52.93 47.56
C GLU A 306 23.22 -52.60 48.73
N SER A 307 23.41 -51.31 49.03
CA SER A 307 24.18 -50.85 50.19
C SER A 307 23.53 -51.24 51.53
N GLU A 308 22.22 -51.06 51.66
CA GLU A 308 21.45 -51.37 52.88
C GLU A 308 21.39 -52.89 53.16
N THR A 309 21.21 -53.70 52.11
CA THR A 309 21.19 -55.16 52.22
C THR A 309 22.56 -55.72 52.67
N GLY A 310 23.65 -55.17 52.14
CA GLY A 310 25.00 -55.63 52.48
C GLY A 310 25.45 -55.20 53.89
N LEU A 311 25.06 -54.01 54.36
CA LEU A 311 25.30 -53.57 55.74
C LEU A 311 24.59 -54.47 56.77
N THR A 312 23.38 -54.95 56.45
CA THR A 312 22.61 -55.85 57.31
C THR A 312 23.28 -57.22 57.45
N LYS A 313 23.77 -57.82 56.35
CA LYS A 313 24.52 -59.09 56.38
C LYS A 313 25.82 -59.00 57.18
N LEU A 314 26.54 -57.88 57.09
CA LEU A 314 27.78 -57.60 57.83
C LEU A 314 27.53 -57.51 59.35
N LYS A 315 26.40 -56.94 59.75
CA LYS A 315 25.97 -56.87 61.15
C LYS A 315 25.64 -58.26 61.71
N ASP A 316 24.87 -59.07 60.99
CA ASP A 316 24.48 -60.41 61.42
C ASP A 316 25.68 -61.36 61.59
N ALA A 317 26.70 -61.24 60.73
CA ALA A 317 27.94 -62.00 60.85
C ALA A 317 28.75 -61.60 62.11
N LYS A 318 28.76 -60.31 62.45
CA LYS A 318 29.44 -59.77 63.63
C LYS A 318 28.77 -60.21 64.94
N ASP A 319 27.43 -60.23 64.96
CA ASP A 319 26.66 -60.65 66.13
C ASP A 319 26.81 -62.16 66.43
N LYS A 320 26.94 -63.01 65.40
CA LYS A 320 27.25 -64.44 65.56
C LYS A 320 28.64 -64.69 66.16
N LEU A 321 29.66 -63.96 65.74
CA LEU A 321 31.03 -64.07 66.26
C LEU A 321 31.10 -63.73 67.77
N ALA A 322 30.31 -62.75 68.21
CA ALA A 322 30.21 -62.35 69.61
C ALA A 322 29.56 -63.45 70.47
N SER A 323 28.56 -64.16 69.95
CA SER A 323 27.86 -65.23 70.68
C SER A 323 28.72 -66.47 70.96
N SER A 324 29.58 -66.87 70.02
CA SER A 324 30.52 -68.00 70.20
C SER A 324 31.61 -67.72 71.24
N LYS A 325 31.99 -66.44 71.42
CA LYS A 325 32.97 -66.02 72.44
C LYS A 325 32.42 -66.24 73.87
N VAL A 326 31.14 -65.96 74.08
CA VAL A 326 30.45 -66.10 75.38
C VAL A 326 30.27 -67.57 75.79
N GLU A 327 30.19 -68.50 74.84
CA GLU A 327 30.00 -69.93 75.10
C GLU A 327 31.30 -70.64 75.54
N ILE A 328 32.45 -70.17 75.04
CA ILE A 328 33.79 -70.63 75.48
C ILE A 328 34.03 -70.26 76.96
N ASP A 329 33.71 -69.02 77.35
CA ASP A 329 33.88 -68.53 78.73
C ASP A 329 33.01 -69.31 79.74
N LYS A 330 31.88 -69.87 79.28
CA LYS A 330 30.95 -70.65 80.11
C LYS A 330 31.46 -72.08 80.37
N ASN A 331 32.13 -72.68 79.39
CA ASN A 331 32.70 -74.04 79.49
C ASN A 331 34.00 -74.07 80.31
N GLU A 332 34.80 -73.00 80.27
CA GLU A 332 35.96 -72.83 81.16
C GLU A 332 35.54 -72.75 82.65
N LYS A 333 34.37 -72.18 82.94
CA LYS A 333 33.81 -72.09 84.29
C LYS A 333 33.40 -73.46 84.86
N THR A 334 32.89 -74.38 84.02
CA THR A 334 32.43 -75.71 84.47
C THR A 334 33.58 -76.69 84.74
N LEU A 335 34.72 -76.53 84.04
CA LEU A 335 35.97 -77.28 84.31
C LEU A 335 36.60 -76.87 85.66
N LYS A 336 36.42 -75.60 86.04
CA LYS A 336 36.91 -75.02 87.29
C LYS A 336 36.13 -75.53 88.51
N ASP A 337 34.80 -75.62 88.43
CA ASP A 337 33.95 -76.10 89.53
C ASP A 337 34.21 -77.57 89.95
N GLY A 338 34.65 -78.42 89.01
CA GLY A 338 35.07 -79.81 89.29
C GLY A 338 36.45 -79.94 89.94
N LYS A 339 37.30 -78.93 89.77
CA LYS A 339 38.59 -78.79 90.47
C LYS A 339 38.40 -78.20 91.88
N ASP A 340 37.48 -77.25 92.04
CA ASP A 340 37.22 -76.57 93.31
C ASP A 340 36.69 -77.51 94.42
N LYS A 341 36.06 -78.65 94.08
CA LYS A 341 35.68 -79.70 95.06
C LYS A 341 36.84 -80.56 95.55
N LEU A 342 37.86 -80.78 94.72
CA LEU A 342 39.10 -81.49 95.08
C LEU A 342 39.98 -80.64 96.00
N ASP A 343 40.02 -79.34 95.74
CA ASP A 343 40.80 -78.36 96.50
C ASP A 343 40.14 -78.01 97.86
N SER A 344 38.81 -78.11 97.99
CA SER A 344 38.04 -77.75 99.20
C SER A 344 38.40 -78.55 100.45
N SER A 345 38.93 -79.75 100.29
CA SER A 345 39.27 -80.67 101.37
C SER A 345 40.78 -80.76 101.65
N GLU A 346 41.62 -80.17 100.79
CA GLU A 346 43.01 -79.81 101.09
C GLU A 346 43.10 -78.47 101.85
N ALA A 347 42.10 -77.59 101.65
CA ALA A 347 42.06 -76.23 102.21
C ALA A 347 41.80 -76.16 103.72
N GLU A 348 41.06 -77.08 104.34
CA GLU A 348 40.81 -77.00 105.79
C GLU A 348 42.09 -77.22 106.63
N LEU A 349 43.05 -78.01 106.14
CA LEU A 349 44.35 -78.25 106.82
C LEU A 349 45.30 -77.05 106.68
N ARG A 350 45.02 -76.15 105.74
CA ARG A 350 45.81 -74.95 105.43
C ARG A 350 45.19 -73.68 106.06
N ASP A 351 43.87 -73.64 106.23
CA ASP A 351 43.08 -72.50 106.71
C ASP A 351 43.49 -71.95 108.07
N GLY A 352 43.88 -72.78 109.06
CA GLY A 352 44.35 -72.21 110.34
C GLY A 352 45.82 -71.78 110.38
N LYS A 353 46.61 -72.04 109.33
CA LYS A 353 47.95 -71.45 109.19
C LYS A 353 47.89 -70.13 108.41
N GLU A 354 46.93 -69.98 107.50
CA GLU A 354 46.73 -68.77 106.69
C GLU A 354 46.01 -67.62 107.43
N LYS A 355 45.18 -67.92 108.44
CA LYS A 355 44.48 -66.88 109.22
C LYS A 355 45.42 -65.96 110.02
N LEU A 356 46.57 -66.49 110.47
CA LEU A 356 47.60 -65.70 111.16
C LEU A 356 48.36 -64.73 110.23
N ASP A 357 48.52 -65.09 108.95
CA ASP A 357 49.15 -64.23 107.92
C ASP A 357 48.16 -63.25 107.26
N GLY A 358 46.86 -63.51 107.36
CA GLY A 358 45.77 -62.69 106.80
C GLY A 358 45.60 -61.33 107.47
N GLY A 359 45.66 -61.26 108.81
CA GLY A 359 45.52 -59.98 109.55
C GLY A 359 46.64 -58.96 109.24
N LYS A 360 47.78 -59.43 108.74
CA LYS A 360 48.89 -58.56 108.31
C LYS A 360 48.69 -57.98 106.90
N ARG A 361 47.93 -58.65 106.02
CA ARG A 361 47.66 -58.23 104.62
C ARG A 361 46.47 -57.29 104.49
N GLU A 362 45.52 -57.33 105.42
CA GLU A 362 44.33 -56.44 105.40
C GLU A 362 44.68 -54.97 105.69
N ILE A 363 45.74 -54.71 106.47
CA ILE A 363 46.27 -53.36 106.72
C ILE A 363 46.90 -52.76 105.44
N ASP A 364 47.62 -53.56 104.65
CA ASP A 364 48.25 -53.10 103.41
C ASP A 364 47.24 -52.89 102.26
N SER A 365 46.19 -53.72 102.20
CA SER A 365 45.09 -53.60 101.23
C SER A 365 44.23 -52.35 101.45
N ALA A 366 43.96 -51.99 102.71
CA ALA A 366 43.21 -50.78 103.07
C ALA A 366 43.95 -49.48 102.70
N ASN A 367 45.29 -49.45 102.83
CA ASN A 367 46.11 -48.31 102.41
C ASN A 367 46.22 -48.16 100.88
N LYS A 368 46.13 -49.26 100.13
CA LYS A 368 46.16 -49.24 98.66
C LYS A 368 44.85 -48.70 98.06
N LYS A 369 43.69 -49.15 98.56
CA LYS A 369 42.36 -48.66 98.14
C LYS A 369 42.16 -47.16 98.33
N LEU A 370 42.72 -46.60 99.41
CA LEU A 370 42.61 -45.18 99.72
C LEU A 370 43.38 -44.31 98.71
N LYS A 371 44.48 -44.84 98.17
CA LYS A 371 45.34 -44.17 97.18
C LYS A 371 44.80 -44.28 95.75
N ASP A 372 44.21 -45.42 95.40
CA ASP A 372 43.57 -45.64 94.09
C ASP A 372 42.31 -44.74 93.94
N GLY A 373 41.53 -44.55 95.02
CA GLY A 373 40.37 -43.66 95.03
C GLY A 373 40.70 -42.17 94.88
N GLU A 374 41.83 -41.70 95.41
CA GLU A 374 42.31 -40.31 95.25
C GLU A 374 42.74 -40.00 93.80
N ILE A 375 43.26 -41.00 93.06
CA ILE A 375 43.65 -40.87 91.65
C ILE A 375 42.42 -40.83 90.75
N GLU A 376 41.45 -41.72 90.97
CA GLU A 376 40.21 -41.76 90.19
C GLU A 376 39.36 -40.49 90.35
N TYR A 377 39.39 -39.87 91.54
CA TYR A 377 38.72 -38.59 91.80
C TYR A 377 39.28 -37.44 90.93
N PHE A 378 40.61 -37.32 90.82
CA PHE A 378 41.27 -36.25 90.07
C PHE A 378 41.15 -36.43 88.54
N GLU A 379 41.15 -37.67 88.04
CA GLU A 379 40.88 -37.97 86.63
C GLU A 379 39.40 -37.73 86.26
N GLY A 380 38.49 -37.99 87.20
CA GLY A 380 37.06 -37.67 87.06
C GLY A 380 36.80 -36.18 86.93
N GLU A 381 37.45 -35.35 87.77
CA GLU A 381 37.30 -33.88 87.77
C GLU A 381 37.70 -33.26 86.43
N LYS A 382 38.85 -33.66 85.87
CA LYS A 382 39.29 -33.21 84.54
C LYS A 382 38.37 -33.63 83.40
N LYS A 383 37.73 -34.81 83.49
CA LYS A 383 36.75 -35.26 82.49
C LYS A 383 35.44 -34.48 82.56
N TYR A 384 35.01 -34.13 83.78
CA TYR A 384 33.80 -33.33 83.99
C TYR A 384 33.95 -31.90 83.43
N GLU A 385 35.09 -31.24 83.66
CA GLU A 385 35.36 -29.90 83.12
C GLU A 385 35.42 -29.88 81.58
N ARG A 386 36.05 -30.88 80.96
CA ARG A 386 36.12 -31.00 79.49
C ARG A 386 34.73 -31.23 78.88
N GLY A 387 33.95 -32.14 79.45
CA GLY A 387 32.59 -32.42 78.99
C GLY A 387 31.64 -31.22 79.12
N SER A 388 31.84 -30.37 80.15
CA SER A 388 31.05 -29.14 80.31
C SER A 388 31.35 -28.13 79.19
N GLY A 389 32.62 -27.98 78.80
CA GLY A 389 33.02 -27.08 77.71
C GLY A 389 32.53 -27.54 76.33
N GLU A 390 32.54 -28.86 76.08
CA GLU A 390 32.06 -29.46 74.83
C GLU A 390 30.54 -29.35 74.67
N LEU A 391 29.78 -29.43 75.78
CA LEU A 391 28.32 -29.25 75.79
C LEU A 391 27.92 -27.80 75.43
N ASP A 392 28.63 -26.81 75.97
CA ASP A 392 28.37 -25.39 75.66
C ASP A 392 28.69 -25.03 74.20
N ALA A 393 29.75 -25.60 73.62
CA ALA A 393 30.06 -25.45 72.20
C ALA A 393 28.99 -26.08 71.29
N SER A 394 28.48 -27.25 71.69
CA SER A 394 27.41 -27.95 70.97
C SER A 394 26.10 -27.16 71.00
N ARG A 395 25.77 -26.52 72.13
CA ARG A 395 24.58 -25.65 72.27
C ARG A 395 24.61 -24.44 71.33
N LYS A 396 25.74 -23.73 71.26
CA LYS A 396 25.88 -22.57 70.35
C LYS A 396 25.73 -22.96 68.88
N THR A 397 26.22 -24.14 68.51
CA THR A 397 26.12 -24.66 67.15
C THR A 397 24.67 -25.03 66.80
N LEU A 398 23.92 -25.61 67.75
CA LEU A 398 22.50 -25.92 67.60
C LEU A 398 21.65 -24.65 67.42
N ASP A 399 21.92 -23.60 68.20
CA ASP A 399 21.21 -22.32 68.09
C ASP A 399 21.43 -21.65 66.73
N GLN A 400 22.65 -21.72 66.18
CA GLN A 400 22.95 -21.21 64.82
C GLN A 400 22.26 -22.01 63.71
N ALA A 401 22.20 -23.34 63.83
CA ALA A 401 21.51 -24.20 62.87
C ALA A 401 19.99 -23.93 62.85
N LYS A 402 19.40 -23.57 64.01
CA LYS A 402 17.99 -23.20 64.12
C LYS A 402 17.65 -21.93 63.35
N VAL A 403 18.47 -20.89 63.44
CA VAL A 403 18.27 -19.63 62.70
C VAL A 403 18.35 -19.86 61.18
N GLN A 404 19.31 -20.67 60.72
CA GLN A 404 19.44 -21.00 59.29
C GLN A 404 18.26 -21.83 58.76
N LEU A 405 17.67 -22.69 59.61
CA LEU A 405 16.48 -23.45 59.28
C LEU A 405 15.24 -22.57 59.11
N GLU A 406 15.06 -21.57 59.97
CA GLU A 406 13.96 -20.59 59.87
C GLU A 406 14.09 -19.70 58.62
N GLU A 407 15.31 -19.31 58.25
CA GLU A 407 15.57 -18.53 57.02
C GLU A 407 15.22 -19.32 55.75
N GLY A 408 15.63 -20.60 55.68
CA GLY A 408 15.29 -21.49 54.55
C GLY A 408 13.78 -21.73 54.44
N ARG A 409 13.07 -21.83 55.57
CA ARG A 409 11.61 -21.96 55.60
C ARG A 409 10.91 -20.70 55.05
N ARG A 410 11.40 -19.51 55.40
CA ARG A 410 10.85 -18.24 54.90
C ARG A 410 10.97 -18.12 53.38
N LYS A 411 12.13 -18.48 52.80
CA LYS A 411 12.34 -18.46 51.35
C LYS A 411 11.42 -19.44 50.61
N LEU A 412 11.22 -20.64 51.16
CA LEU A 412 10.28 -21.62 50.62
C LEU A 412 8.84 -21.07 50.61
N ASP A 413 8.40 -20.48 51.73
CA ASP A 413 7.05 -19.91 51.85
C ASP A 413 6.85 -18.73 50.87
N GLU A 414 7.87 -17.90 50.63
CA GLU A 414 7.86 -16.83 49.62
C GLU A 414 7.76 -17.36 48.18
N GLY A 415 8.50 -18.43 47.84
CA GLY A 415 8.43 -19.11 46.55
C GLY A 415 7.04 -19.71 46.30
N LEU A 416 6.47 -20.39 47.29
CA LEU A 416 5.11 -20.94 47.22
C LEU A 416 4.04 -19.87 47.00
N LYS A 417 4.19 -18.70 47.65
CA LYS A 417 3.27 -17.57 47.49
C LYS A 417 3.35 -16.96 46.08
N LYS A 418 4.55 -16.89 45.48
CA LYS A 418 4.75 -16.49 44.07
C LYS A 418 4.09 -17.48 43.10
N ILE A 419 4.17 -18.78 43.36
CA ILE A 419 3.50 -19.82 42.55
C ILE A 419 1.99 -19.63 42.57
N GLU A 420 1.40 -19.44 43.76
CA GLU A 420 -0.04 -19.29 43.93
C GLU A 420 -0.59 -18.06 43.19
N THR A 421 0.10 -16.92 43.32
CA THR A 421 -0.28 -15.69 42.59
C THR A 421 -0.08 -15.80 41.08
N SER A 422 0.95 -16.50 40.62
CA SER A 422 1.20 -16.70 39.19
C SER A 422 0.17 -17.65 38.58
N LYS A 423 -0.20 -18.71 39.28
CA LYS A 423 -1.21 -19.68 38.86
C LYS A 423 -2.59 -19.05 38.70
N ALA A 424 -3.01 -18.21 39.65
CA ALA A 424 -4.28 -17.48 39.57
C ALA A 424 -4.34 -16.50 38.38
N LYS A 425 -3.21 -15.85 38.04
CA LYS A 425 -3.11 -14.99 36.83
C LYS A 425 -3.17 -15.81 35.55
N LEU A 426 -2.59 -17.01 35.55
CA LEU A 426 -2.56 -17.92 34.42
C LEU A 426 -3.94 -18.47 34.11
N GLU A 427 -4.67 -18.94 35.12
CA GLU A 427 -6.07 -19.39 34.98
C GLU A 427 -6.97 -18.27 34.46
N SER A 428 -6.86 -17.05 35.00
CA SER A 428 -7.63 -15.89 34.51
C SER A 428 -7.25 -15.49 33.07
N GLY A 429 -5.98 -15.66 32.69
CA GLY A 429 -5.48 -15.40 31.34
C GLY A 429 -5.95 -16.44 30.33
N GLU A 430 -5.90 -17.73 30.68
CA GLU A 430 -6.40 -18.84 29.85
C GLU A 430 -7.90 -18.75 29.63
N GLU A 431 -8.68 -18.38 30.66
CA GLU A 431 -10.12 -18.18 30.51
C GLU A 431 -10.44 -17.04 29.52
N LYS A 432 -9.77 -15.89 29.65
CA LYS A 432 -9.96 -14.76 28.72
C LYS A 432 -9.51 -15.06 27.29
N TYR A 433 -8.39 -15.77 27.12
CA TYR A 433 -7.92 -16.18 25.81
C TYR A 433 -8.90 -17.16 25.15
N ARG A 434 -9.38 -18.15 25.89
CA ARG A 434 -10.36 -19.14 25.41
C ARG A 434 -11.68 -18.47 25.04
N THR A 435 -12.25 -17.65 25.92
CA THR A 435 -13.52 -16.96 25.66
C THR A 435 -13.39 -15.99 24.48
N GLY A 436 -12.28 -15.22 24.40
CA GLY A 436 -12.03 -14.34 23.27
C GLY A 436 -11.89 -15.10 21.94
N LEU A 437 -11.24 -16.27 21.94
CA LEU A 437 -11.12 -17.12 20.75
C LEU A 437 -12.47 -17.72 20.33
N GLU A 438 -13.28 -18.18 21.28
CA GLU A 438 -14.65 -18.67 21.03
C GLU A 438 -15.55 -17.57 20.44
N GLU A 439 -15.49 -16.35 20.97
CA GLU A 439 -16.23 -15.19 20.45
C GLU A 439 -15.75 -14.77 19.05
N TYR A 440 -14.44 -14.79 18.80
CA TYR A 440 -13.86 -14.49 17.49
C TYR A 440 -14.30 -15.51 16.43
N GLN A 441 -14.23 -16.81 16.75
CA GLN A 441 -14.68 -17.87 15.84
C GLN A 441 -16.18 -17.80 15.55
N ALA A 442 -17.00 -17.51 16.57
CA ALA A 442 -18.42 -17.30 16.38
C ALA A 442 -18.71 -16.06 15.51
N GLY A 443 -18.00 -14.96 15.72
CA GLY A 443 -18.11 -13.74 14.92
C GLY A 443 -17.65 -13.93 13.47
N GLU A 444 -16.57 -14.68 13.25
CA GLU A 444 -16.08 -15.03 11.91
C GLU A 444 -17.11 -15.88 11.15
N ALA A 445 -17.70 -16.88 11.82
CA ALA A 445 -18.76 -17.70 11.23
C ALA A 445 -19.99 -16.86 10.85
N GLN A 446 -20.41 -15.92 11.71
CA GLN A 446 -21.51 -14.99 11.42
C GLN A 446 -21.18 -14.03 10.27
N TYR A 447 -19.95 -13.52 10.22
CA TYR A 447 -19.47 -12.67 9.13
C TYR A 447 -19.49 -13.41 7.79
N LYS A 448 -19.03 -14.66 7.78
CA LYS A 448 -19.04 -15.51 6.59
C LYS A 448 -20.46 -15.86 6.13
N ASP A 449 -21.35 -16.24 7.05
CA ASP A 449 -22.75 -16.52 6.73
C ASP A 449 -23.46 -15.27 6.18
N GLY A 450 -23.23 -14.09 6.77
CA GLY A 450 -23.77 -12.83 6.27
C GLY A 450 -23.24 -12.45 4.87
N LEU A 451 -21.96 -12.70 4.60
CA LEU A 451 -21.37 -12.55 3.27
C LEU A 451 -22.02 -13.49 2.24
N GLU A 452 -22.16 -14.78 2.58
CA GLU A 452 -22.75 -15.78 1.70
C GLU A 452 -24.23 -15.46 1.40
N GLN A 453 -24.99 -15.00 2.40
CA GLN A 453 -26.39 -14.61 2.22
C GLN A 453 -26.54 -13.40 1.28
N LEU A 454 -25.73 -12.35 1.46
CA LEU A 454 -25.75 -11.18 0.58
C LEU A 454 -25.26 -11.50 -0.83
N ALA A 455 -24.20 -12.29 -0.96
CA ALA A 455 -23.67 -12.73 -2.24
C ALA A 455 -24.70 -13.53 -3.04
N LYS A 456 -25.38 -14.47 -2.37
CA LYS A 456 -26.47 -15.24 -2.96
C LYS A 456 -27.65 -14.37 -3.36
N GLY A 457 -28.03 -13.40 -2.52
CA GLY A 457 -29.10 -12.44 -2.81
C GLY A 457 -28.81 -11.55 -4.03
N LEU A 458 -27.53 -11.22 -4.27
CA LEU A 458 -27.09 -10.35 -5.36
C LEU A 458 -26.54 -11.11 -6.58
N GLY A 459 -26.45 -12.45 -6.52
CA GLY A 459 -25.93 -13.27 -7.61
C GLY A 459 -24.45 -13.02 -7.90
N THR A 460 -23.64 -12.82 -6.85
CA THR A 460 -22.20 -12.57 -6.94
C THR A 460 -21.43 -13.50 -6.01
N GLU A 461 -20.11 -13.41 -6.01
CA GLU A 461 -19.23 -14.20 -5.14
C GLU A 461 -19.27 -13.67 -3.69
N ALA A 462 -19.04 -14.56 -2.71
CA ALA A 462 -19.05 -14.26 -1.27
C ALA A 462 -17.82 -13.46 -0.83
N ASN A 463 -17.67 -12.27 -1.40
CA ASN A 463 -16.59 -11.32 -1.16
C ASN A 463 -17.19 -9.92 -1.01
N ILE A 464 -16.82 -9.22 0.07
CA ILE A 464 -17.41 -7.91 0.41
C ILE A 464 -17.23 -6.88 -0.71
N ASP A 465 -16.11 -6.90 -1.44
CA ASP A 465 -15.82 -5.97 -2.52
C ASP A 465 -16.58 -6.33 -3.79
N ALA A 466 -16.76 -7.62 -4.07
CA ALA A 466 -17.59 -8.09 -5.18
C ALA A 466 -19.06 -7.74 -4.95
N ILE A 467 -19.54 -7.94 -3.73
CA ILE A 467 -20.89 -7.55 -3.27
C ILE A 467 -21.08 -6.03 -3.40
N ASP A 468 -20.14 -5.21 -2.92
CA ASP A 468 -20.23 -3.75 -2.99
C ASP A 468 -20.19 -3.26 -4.46
N ARG A 469 -19.32 -3.83 -5.31
CA ARG A 469 -19.32 -3.55 -6.75
C ARG A 469 -20.65 -3.89 -7.42
N LYS A 470 -21.22 -5.06 -7.10
CA LYS A 470 -22.51 -5.49 -7.67
C LYS A 470 -23.66 -4.59 -7.19
N LEU A 471 -23.62 -4.14 -5.94
CA LEU A 471 -24.55 -3.14 -5.42
C LEU A 471 -24.45 -1.81 -6.16
N VAL A 472 -23.24 -1.29 -6.39
CA VAL A 472 -23.03 -0.05 -7.14
C VAL A 472 -23.50 -0.18 -8.59
N GLU A 473 -23.28 -1.33 -9.23
CA GLU A 473 -23.79 -1.64 -10.57
C GLU A 473 -25.33 -1.61 -10.58
N ASN A 474 -25.97 -2.30 -9.63
CA ASN A 474 -27.43 -2.35 -9.50
C ASN A 474 -28.03 -0.98 -9.15
N GLU A 475 -27.39 -0.17 -8.30
CA GLU A 475 -27.81 1.20 -8.00
C GLU A 475 -27.72 2.11 -9.24
N SER A 476 -26.65 1.96 -10.03
CA SER A 476 -26.49 2.70 -11.29
C SER A 476 -27.56 2.31 -12.31
N TYR A 477 -27.89 1.02 -12.37
CA TYR A 477 -29.02 0.52 -13.15
C TYR A 477 -30.36 1.11 -12.67
N MET A 478 -30.59 1.14 -11.35
CA MET A 478 -31.83 1.69 -10.78
C MET A 478 -32.01 3.19 -11.06
N LYS A 479 -30.93 3.97 -11.19
CA LYS A 479 -31.02 5.38 -11.63
C LYS A 479 -31.51 5.54 -13.07
N LEU A 480 -31.10 4.63 -13.97
CA LEU A 480 -31.59 4.62 -15.34
C LEU A 480 -33.07 4.23 -15.39
N VAL A 481 -33.44 3.23 -14.59
CA VAL A 481 -34.83 2.80 -14.40
C VAL A 481 -35.69 3.91 -13.81
N GLU A 482 -35.23 4.62 -12.78
CA GLU A 482 -35.94 5.74 -12.14
C GLU A 482 -36.34 6.79 -13.17
N LYS A 483 -35.39 7.17 -14.04
CA LYS A 483 -35.63 8.13 -15.11
C LYS A 483 -36.67 7.62 -16.10
N ALA A 484 -36.57 6.35 -16.53
CA ALA A 484 -37.51 5.75 -17.47
C ALA A 484 -38.94 5.63 -16.90
N VAL A 485 -39.06 5.16 -15.66
CA VAL A 485 -40.35 5.06 -14.93
C VAL A 485 -40.95 6.45 -14.69
N GLY A 486 -40.11 7.45 -14.39
CA GLY A 486 -40.52 8.85 -14.23
C GLY A 486 -41.12 9.45 -15.51
N GLU A 487 -40.49 9.23 -16.67
CA GLU A 487 -41.03 9.67 -17.96
C GLU A 487 -42.29 8.90 -18.35
N TYR A 488 -42.33 7.58 -18.12
CA TYR A 488 -43.52 6.74 -18.35
C TYR A 488 -44.74 7.24 -17.55
N LYS A 489 -44.58 7.57 -16.27
CA LYS A 489 -45.66 8.12 -15.42
C LYS A 489 -46.13 9.51 -15.88
N LYS A 490 -45.26 10.34 -16.47
CA LYS A 490 -45.66 11.63 -17.05
C LYS A 490 -46.52 11.44 -18.29
N VAL A 491 -46.15 10.50 -19.16
CA VAL A 491 -46.91 10.14 -20.37
C VAL A 491 -48.31 9.63 -19.99
N GLU A 492 -48.43 8.77 -18.97
CA GLU A 492 -49.75 8.33 -18.47
C GLU A 492 -50.63 9.51 -18.02
N LYS A 493 -50.06 10.43 -17.24
CA LYS A 493 -50.79 11.62 -16.77
C LYS A 493 -51.22 12.55 -17.91
N GLU A 494 -50.41 12.65 -18.97
CA GLU A 494 -50.73 13.44 -20.16
C GLU A 494 -51.87 12.79 -20.98
N ILE A 495 -51.90 11.46 -21.09
CA ILE A 495 -53.00 10.71 -21.71
C ILE A 495 -54.30 10.93 -20.93
N ASP A 496 -54.26 10.85 -19.60
CA ASP A 496 -55.43 11.10 -18.74
C ASP A 496 -55.94 12.54 -18.90
N GLY A 497 -55.04 13.52 -18.96
CA GLY A 497 -55.36 14.93 -19.15
C GLY A 497 -56.03 15.21 -20.51
N ILE A 498 -55.50 14.62 -21.59
CA ILE A 498 -56.09 14.73 -22.93
C ILE A 498 -57.44 14.01 -22.99
N GLY A 499 -57.57 12.84 -22.34
CA GLY A 499 -58.84 12.13 -22.23
C GLY A 499 -59.92 12.95 -21.53
N ALA A 500 -59.56 13.65 -20.44
CA ALA A 500 -60.46 14.57 -19.76
C ALA A 500 -60.86 15.77 -20.65
N ALA A 501 -59.90 16.35 -21.40
CA ALA A 501 -60.17 17.44 -22.34
C ALA A 501 -61.10 17.00 -23.49
N ILE A 502 -60.88 15.83 -24.07
CA ILE A 502 -61.78 15.23 -25.07
C ILE A 502 -63.19 15.08 -24.50
N SER A 503 -63.32 14.51 -23.30
CA SER A 503 -64.62 14.30 -22.64
C SER A 503 -65.36 15.62 -22.41
N GLN A 504 -64.63 16.67 -22.01
CA GLN A 504 -65.17 18.02 -21.83
C GLN A 504 -65.64 18.63 -23.15
N SER A 505 -64.81 18.59 -24.19
CA SER A 505 -65.16 19.11 -25.52
C SER A 505 -66.32 18.35 -26.15
N GLU A 506 -66.40 17.03 -25.98
CA GLU A 506 -67.55 16.22 -26.42
C GLU A 506 -68.85 16.60 -25.70
N SER A 507 -68.78 16.91 -24.39
CA SER A 507 -69.93 17.41 -23.65
C SER A 507 -70.37 18.80 -24.12
N GLN A 508 -69.42 19.70 -24.41
CA GLN A 508 -69.72 21.02 -24.97
C GLN A 508 -70.36 20.92 -26.35
N LEU A 509 -69.83 20.04 -27.20
CA LEU A 509 -70.38 19.78 -28.52
C LEU A 509 -71.82 19.28 -28.44
N LYS A 510 -72.10 18.32 -27.55
CA LYS A 510 -73.45 17.81 -27.34
C LYS A 510 -74.42 18.91 -26.90
N ASN A 511 -74.03 19.76 -25.96
CA ASN A 511 -74.86 20.88 -25.53
C ASN A 511 -75.17 21.85 -26.67
N LEU A 512 -74.18 22.12 -27.53
CA LEU A 512 -74.33 23.00 -28.68
C LEU A 512 -75.23 22.38 -29.75
N GLU A 513 -75.11 21.07 -29.99
CA GLU A 513 -75.98 20.32 -30.90
C GLU A 513 -77.43 20.29 -30.39
N ASP A 514 -77.64 20.07 -29.09
CA ASP A 514 -78.97 20.14 -28.46
C ASP A 514 -79.59 21.54 -28.57
N GLU A 515 -78.78 22.60 -28.46
CA GLU A 515 -79.22 23.99 -28.63
C GLU A 515 -79.58 24.32 -30.09
N ILE A 516 -78.77 23.84 -31.05
CA ILE A 516 -79.08 23.96 -32.49
C ILE A 516 -80.42 23.28 -32.80
N VAL A 517 -80.67 22.07 -32.29
CA VAL A 517 -81.94 21.35 -32.48
C VAL A 517 -83.13 22.14 -31.91
N ARG A 518 -82.96 22.77 -30.74
CA ARG A 518 -83.99 23.65 -30.16
C ARG A 518 -84.28 24.86 -31.03
N LEU A 519 -83.23 25.56 -31.47
CA LEU A 519 -83.34 26.73 -32.34
C LEU A 519 -83.94 26.35 -33.71
N GLU A 520 -83.62 25.17 -34.26
CA GLU A 520 -84.23 24.65 -35.48
C GLU A 520 -85.72 24.36 -35.30
N SER A 521 -86.11 23.77 -34.16
CA SER A 521 -87.52 23.57 -33.81
C SER A 521 -88.27 24.91 -33.64
N GLU A 522 -87.65 25.90 -33.02
CA GLU A 522 -88.21 27.25 -32.87
C GLU A 522 -88.36 27.95 -34.22
N LYS A 523 -87.32 27.91 -35.06
CA LYS A 523 -87.35 28.44 -36.43
C LYS A 523 -88.47 27.82 -37.27
N ASN A 524 -88.66 26.49 -37.18
CA ASN A 524 -89.69 25.76 -37.94
C ASN A 524 -91.13 26.08 -37.50
N SER A 525 -91.32 26.72 -36.33
CA SER A 525 -92.62 27.17 -35.84
C SER A 525 -93.00 28.60 -36.30
N LEU A 526 -92.07 29.31 -36.96
CA LEU A 526 -92.23 30.69 -37.42
C LEU A 526 -92.50 30.76 -38.93
N SER A 527 -93.24 31.78 -39.38
CA SER A 527 -93.41 32.08 -40.81
C SER A 527 -92.16 32.76 -41.38
N ASN A 528 -91.85 32.56 -42.66
CA ASN A 528 -90.66 33.12 -43.31
C ASN A 528 -90.61 34.67 -43.32
N ASP A 529 -91.74 35.34 -43.09
CA ASP A 529 -91.84 36.80 -43.01
C ASP A 529 -91.63 37.35 -41.57
N ASP A 530 -91.49 36.50 -40.54
CA ASP A 530 -91.22 36.95 -39.15
C ASP A 530 -89.76 37.42 -39.02
N PRO A 531 -89.49 38.64 -38.52
CA PRO A 531 -88.14 39.16 -38.31
C PRO A 531 -87.22 38.25 -37.48
N ARG A 532 -87.80 37.43 -36.58
CA ARG A 532 -87.06 36.47 -35.75
C ARG A 532 -86.54 35.27 -36.55
N TYR A 533 -87.14 34.94 -37.70
CA TYR A 533 -86.69 33.84 -38.56
C TYR A 533 -85.24 34.07 -39.02
N ALA A 534 -84.94 35.26 -39.56
CA ALA A 534 -83.61 35.60 -40.05
C ALA A 534 -82.57 35.70 -38.91
N GLN A 535 -82.99 36.13 -37.72
CA GLN A 535 -82.13 36.19 -36.52
C GLN A 535 -81.76 34.78 -36.04
N ILE A 536 -82.75 33.89 -35.87
CA ILE A 536 -82.53 32.50 -35.45
C ILE A 536 -81.74 31.74 -36.52
N GLU A 537 -81.97 31.98 -37.81
CA GLU A 537 -81.19 31.36 -38.89
C GLU A 537 -79.71 31.77 -38.85
N ALA A 538 -79.41 33.03 -38.56
CA ALA A 538 -78.04 33.50 -38.38
C ALA A 538 -77.38 32.90 -37.13
N GLU A 539 -78.13 32.77 -36.03
CA GLU A 539 -77.65 32.15 -34.80
C GLU A 539 -77.38 30.64 -34.96
N ILE A 540 -78.25 29.92 -35.66
CA ILE A 540 -78.03 28.51 -36.03
C ILE A 540 -76.75 28.38 -36.86
N LYS A 541 -76.55 29.23 -37.89
CA LYS A 541 -75.31 29.18 -38.70
C LYS A 541 -74.06 29.46 -37.86
N SER A 542 -74.13 30.40 -36.91
CA SER A 542 -73.02 30.68 -35.99
C SER A 542 -72.70 29.46 -35.12
N LYS A 543 -73.72 28.88 -34.46
CA LYS A 543 -73.55 27.70 -33.61
C LYS A 543 -73.13 26.47 -34.41
N GLN A 544 -73.62 26.28 -35.64
CA GLN A 544 -73.14 25.21 -36.53
C GLN A 544 -71.65 25.37 -36.88
N ALA A 545 -71.17 26.60 -37.08
CA ALA A 545 -69.75 26.87 -37.28
C ALA A 545 -68.92 26.59 -36.01
N GLU A 546 -69.44 26.94 -34.83
CA GLU A 546 -68.81 26.61 -33.53
C GLU A 546 -68.76 25.10 -33.28
N ALA A 547 -69.84 24.36 -33.58
CA ALA A 547 -69.87 22.89 -33.51
C ALA A 547 -68.85 22.26 -34.46
N LEU A 548 -68.72 22.79 -35.67
CA LEU A 548 -67.75 22.30 -36.65
C LEU A 548 -66.30 22.55 -36.21
N ALA A 549 -66.03 23.72 -35.63
CA ALA A 549 -64.72 24.04 -35.05
C ALA A 549 -64.39 23.11 -33.88
N LEU A 550 -65.36 22.87 -32.98
CA LEU A 550 -65.17 21.99 -31.82
C LEU A 550 -65.01 20.51 -32.23
N LYS A 551 -65.70 20.05 -33.29
CA LYS A 551 -65.47 18.71 -33.88
C LYS A 551 -64.04 18.57 -34.42
N ALA A 552 -63.52 19.59 -35.09
CA ALA A 552 -62.15 19.59 -35.57
C ALA A 552 -61.14 19.57 -34.41
N GLU A 553 -61.40 20.32 -33.33
CA GLU A 553 -60.58 20.32 -32.11
C GLU A 553 -60.56 18.94 -31.44
N ILE A 554 -61.72 18.30 -31.25
CA ILE A 554 -61.82 16.93 -30.70
C ILE A 554 -61.03 15.93 -31.57
N GLN A 555 -61.07 16.07 -32.89
CA GLN A 555 -60.31 15.21 -33.80
C GLN A 555 -58.80 15.39 -33.62
N VAL A 556 -58.32 16.63 -33.47
CA VAL A 556 -56.91 16.93 -33.17
C VAL A 556 -56.51 16.36 -31.80
N LEU A 557 -57.34 16.53 -30.78
CA LEU A 557 -57.08 15.97 -29.44
C LEU A 557 -57.01 14.43 -29.46
N LYS A 558 -57.91 13.76 -30.18
CA LYS A 558 -57.88 12.30 -30.38
C LYS A 558 -56.62 11.85 -31.11
N GLN A 559 -56.19 12.58 -32.14
CA GLN A 559 -54.94 12.27 -32.83
C GLN A 559 -53.72 12.47 -31.92
N ASN A 560 -53.69 13.53 -31.12
CA ASN A 560 -52.63 13.76 -30.14
C ASN A 560 -52.60 12.66 -29.06
N GLN A 561 -53.77 12.25 -28.56
CA GLN A 561 -53.89 11.12 -27.63
C GLN A 561 -53.33 9.84 -28.23
N GLN A 562 -53.62 9.54 -29.50
CA GLN A 562 -53.08 8.37 -30.18
C GLN A 562 -51.56 8.44 -30.35
N ASN A 563 -51.01 9.60 -30.73
CA ASN A 563 -49.56 9.77 -30.84
C ASN A 563 -48.85 9.52 -29.50
N ILE A 564 -49.47 9.96 -28.39
CA ILE A 564 -48.92 9.77 -27.04
C ILE A 564 -49.12 8.31 -26.57
N LEU A 565 -50.20 7.65 -26.95
CA LEU A 565 -50.38 6.20 -26.73
C LEU A 565 -49.33 5.38 -27.49
N ASP A 566 -48.99 5.76 -28.72
CA ASP A 566 -47.91 5.12 -29.49
C ASP A 566 -46.54 5.36 -28.82
N LEU A 567 -46.31 6.55 -28.28
CA LEU A 567 -45.12 6.85 -27.48
C LEU A 567 -45.08 6.04 -26.17
N LYS A 568 -46.21 5.89 -25.47
CA LYS A 568 -46.35 5.01 -24.29
C LYS A 568 -45.94 3.59 -24.63
N LYS A 569 -46.40 3.06 -25.76
CA LYS A 569 -46.04 1.72 -26.24
C LYS A 569 -44.53 1.60 -26.53
N GLN A 570 -43.90 2.63 -27.09
CA GLN A 570 -42.45 2.65 -27.27
C GLN A 570 -41.71 2.58 -25.93
N PHE A 571 -42.18 3.32 -24.92
CA PHE A 571 -41.64 3.21 -23.56
C PHE A 571 -41.87 1.83 -22.96
N GLU A 572 -43.05 1.22 -23.14
CA GLU A 572 -43.33 -0.15 -22.68
C GLU A 572 -42.40 -1.18 -23.34
N ASP A 573 -42.12 -1.04 -24.64
CA ASP A 573 -41.20 -1.90 -25.36
C ASP A 573 -39.75 -1.73 -24.89
N GLU A 574 -39.30 -0.49 -24.63
CA GLU A 574 -37.97 -0.21 -24.05
C GLU A 574 -37.84 -0.73 -22.62
N ILE A 575 -38.84 -0.50 -21.78
CA ILE A 575 -38.91 -1.02 -20.42
C ILE A 575 -38.93 -2.55 -20.42
N SER A 576 -39.63 -3.19 -21.38
CA SER A 576 -39.65 -4.64 -21.53
C SER A 576 -38.29 -5.20 -21.96
N LYS A 577 -37.56 -4.48 -22.83
CA LYS A 577 -36.18 -4.82 -23.19
C LYS A 577 -35.24 -4.71 -21.99
N LEU A 578 -35.34 -3.63 -21.20
CA LEU A 578 -34.59 -3.49 -19.95
C LEU A 578 -34.95 -4.62 -18.96
N SER A 579 -36.24 -4.91 -18.78
CA SER A 579 -36.72 -6.00 -17.92
C SER A 579 -36.11 -7.35 -18.29
N LYS A 580 -36.09 -7.71 -19.58
CA LYS A 580 -35.47 -8.97 -20.04
C LYS A 580 -33.96 -8.99 -19.86
N GLN A 581 -33.29 -7.87 -20.07
CA GLN A 581 -31.84 -7.76 -19.90
C GLN A 581 -31.40 -7.96 -18.44
N TYR A 582 -32.28 -7.69 -17.47
CA TYR A 582 -32.00 -7.73 -16.04
C TYR A 582 -32.92 -8.69 -15.26
N GLY A 583 -33.21 -9.87 -15.82
CA GLY A 583 -33.80 -10.98 -15.06
C GLY A 583 -35.32 -11.12 -15.08
N GLY A 584 -36.03 -10.38 -15.95
CA GLY A 584 -37.47 -10.58 -16.21
C GLY A 584 -38.41 -10.02 -15.13
N VAL A 585 -37.92 -9.12 -14.27
CA VAL A 585 -38.72 -8.45 -13.24
C VAL A 585 -39.60 -7.36 -13.86
N ASP A 586 -40.83 -7.18 -13.37
CA ASP A 586 -41.72 -6.09 -13.82
C ASP A 586 -41.26 -4.77 -13.20
N ILE A 587 -40.33 -4.11 -13.89
CA ILE A 587 -39.59 -2.95 -13.41
C ILE A 587 -40.52 -1.79 -13.02
N VAL A 588 -41.63 -1.60 -13.71
CA VAL A 588 -42.54 -0.46 -13.45
C VAL A 588 -43.33 -0.68 -12.17
N LYS A 589 -43.73 -1.92 -11.91
CA LYS A 589 -44.55 -2.30 -10.76
C LYS A 589 -43.73 -2.51 -9.50
N ASP A 590 -42.56 -3.14 -9.63
CA ASP A 590 -41.73 -3.56 -8.50
C ASP A 590 -40.58 -2.58 -8.18
N TYR A 591 -40.50 -1.43 -8.88
CA TYR A 591 -39.46 -0.41 -8.70
C TYR A 591 -39.18 -0.07 -7.22
N ASP A 592 -40.21 0.32 -6.46
CA ASP A 592 -40.07 0.72 -5.06
C ASP A 592 -39.61 -0.44 -4.17
N LYS A 593 -40.01 -1.67 -4.52
CA LYS A 593 -39.62 -2.89 -3.81
C LYS A 593 -38.14 -3.21 -4.04
N ILE A 594 -37.66 -3.15 -5.29
CA ILE A 594 -36.27 -3.39 -5.66
C ILE A 594 -35.35 -2.33 -5.01
N LEU A 595 -35.78 -1.07 -5.01
CA LEU A 595 -35.04 0.01 -4.37
C LEU A 595 -34.87 -0.22 -2.85
N ASN A 596 -35.93 -0.70 -2.20
CA ASN A 596 -35.88 -1.05 -0.79
C ASN A 596 -34.96 -2.26 -0.52
N GLU A 597 -35.03 -3.30 -1.35
CA GLU A 597 -34.15 -4.48 -1.24
C GLU A 597 -32.66 -4.11 -1.41
N LEU A 598 -32.33 -3.21 -2.34
CA LEU A 598 -30.97 -2.68 -2.51
C LEU A 598 -30.51 -1.85 -1.31
N SER A 599 -31.40 -1.02 -0.74
CA SER A 599 -31.12 -0.25 0.47
C SER A 599 -30.83 -1.16 1.67
N VAL A 600 -31.62 -2.23 1.84
CA VAL A 600 -31.40 -3.24 2.88
C VAL A 600 -30.08 -3.96 2.67
N ALA A 601 -29.74 -4.33 1.44
CA ALA A 601 -28.47 -4.97 1.11
C ALA A 601 -27.28 -4.02 1.38
N ARG A 602 -27.42 -2.72 1.09
CA ARG A 602 -26.40 -1.70 1.42
C ARG A 602 -26.16 -1.61 2.93
N ALA A 603 -27.23 -1.53 3.72
CA ALA A 603 -27.13 -1.55 5.17
C ALA A 603 -26.51 -2.86 5.69
N GLY A 604 -26.75 -3.99 5.00
CA GLY A 604 -26.11 -5.27 5.27
C GLY A 604 -24.59 -5.24 5.05
N VAL A 605 -24.13 -4.64 3.95
CA VAL A 605 -22.69 -4.45 3.67
C VAL A 605 -22.03 -3.56 4.72
N ASP A 606 -22.66 -2.46 5.10
CA ASP A 606 -22.12 -1.55 6.12
C ASP A 606 -21.97 -2.27 7.48
N LYS A 607 -22.98 -3.06 7.88
CA LYS A 607 -22.90 -3.91 9.07
C LYS A 607 -21.77 -4.93 8.97
N LEU A 608 -21.57 -5.58 7.82
CA LEU A 608 -20.46 -6.53 7.67
C LEU A 608 -19.09 -5.84 7.73
N LYS A 609 -18.95 -4.63 7.18
CA LYS A 609 -17.72 -3.82 7.31
C LYS A 609 -17.45 -3.46 8.77
N GLU A 610 -18.49 -3.16 9.55
CA GLU A 610 -18.39 -2.93 10.99
C GLU A 610 -18.03 -4.22 11.75
N SER A 611 -18.70 -5.33 11.49
CA SER A 611 -18.37 -6.65 12.07
C SER A 611 -16.92 -7.05 11.78
N ARG A 612 -16.41 -6.77 10.58
CA ARG A 612 -15.00 -7.05 10.24
C ARG A 612 -14.03 -6.24 11.10
N ARG A 613 -14.31 -4.95 11.34
CA ARG A 613 -13.50 -4.10 12.22
C ARG A 613 -13.52 -4.59 13.67
N GLU A 614 -14.65 -5.06 14.16
CA GLU A 614 -14.74 -5.64 15.50
C GLU A 614 -13.99 -6.97 15.61
N LEU A 615 -14.01 -7.81 14.57
CA LEU A 615 -13.17 -9.02 14.48
C LEU A 615 -11.68 -8.68 14.50
N ASP A 616 -11.24 -7.67 13.75
CA ASP A 616 -9.84 -7.25 13.73
C ASP A 616 -9.39 -6.75 15.12
N LYS A 617 -10.26 -6.04 15.87
CA LYS A 617 -9.99 -5.63 17.27
C LYS A 617 -9.93 -6.83 18.21
N ALA A 618 -10.85 -7.78 18.07
CA ALA A 618 -10.86 -9.00 18.87
C ALA A 618 -9.57 -9.83 18.65
N ALA A 619 -9.09 -9.92 17.40
CA ALA A 619 -7.82 -10.59 17.07
C ALA A 619 -6.62 -9.95 17.80
N VAL A 620 -6.56 -8.61 17.86
CA VAL A 620 -5.52 -7.89 18.61
C VAL A 620 -5.59 -8.18 20.11
N GLN A 621 -6.79 -8.21 20.71
CA GLN A 621 -6.97 -8.54 22.13
C GLN A 621 -6.59 -9.99 22.48
N ILE A 622 -6.85 -10.93 21.57
CA ILE A 622 -6.43 -12.33 21.72
C ILE A 622 -4.90 -12.42 21.76
N GLU A 623 -4.22 -11.70 20.87
CA GLU A 623 -2.75 -11.68 20.82
C GLU A 623 -2.12 -11.02 22.08
N GLU A 624 -2.72 -9.95 22.60
CA GLU A 624 -2.33 -9.38 23.89
C GLU A 624 -2.54 -10.35 25.06
N SER A 625 -3.63 -11.11 25.03
CA SER A 625 -3.94 -12.12 26.05
C SER A 625 -2.95 -13.29 26.00
N LYS A 626 -2.52 -13.70 24.80
CA LYS A 626 -1.48 -14.71 24.56
C LYS A 626 -0.12 -14.28 25.13
N LYS A 627 0.30 -13.02 24.89
CA LYS A 627 1.54 -12.46 25.47
C LYS A 627 1.50 -12.43 27.00
N LYS A 628 0.36 -12.06 27.61
CA LYS A 628 0.19 -12.09 29.07
C LYS A 628 0.27 -13.52 29.63
N LEU A 629 -0.18 -14.51 28.86
CA LEU A 629 -0.10 -15.94 29.18
C LEU A 629 1.35 -16.43 29.21
N GLU A 630 2.14 -16.08 28.21
CA GLU A 630 3.57 -16.41 28.16
C GLU A 630 4.33 -15.75 29.33
N LEU A 631 4.03 -14.50 29.63
CA LEU A 631 4.61 -13.79 30.79
C LEU A 631 4.23 -14.46 32.12
N GLY A 632 2.97 -14.89 32.26
CA GLY A 632 2.48 -15.62 33.43
C GLY A 632 3.16 -16.99 33.60
N ARG A 633 3.40 -17.71 32.49
CA ARG A 633 4.16 -18.98 32.49
C ARG A 633 5.60 -18.78 32.93
N ALA A 634 6.26 -17.74 32.45
CA ALA A 634 7.62 -17.40 32.89
C ALA A 634 7.70 -17.07 34.39
N GLN A 635 6.74 -16.28 34.91
CA GLN A 635 6.66 -15.96 36.35
C GLN A 635 6.38 -17.18 37.22
N LEU A 636 5.56 -18.13 36.74
CA LEU A 636 5.31 -19.38 37.42
C LEU A 636 6.59 -20.24 37.51
N GLU A 637 7.36 -20.32 36.42
CA GLU A 637 8.62 -21.06 36.40
C GLU A 637 9.67 -20.45 37.35
N GLU A 638 9.74 -19.12 37.42
CA GLU A 638 10.58 -18.41 38.40
C GLU A 638 10.14 -18.71 39.84
N GLY A 639 8.83 -18.73 40.10
CA GLY A 639 8.27 -19.10 41.41
C GLY A 639 8.59 -20.54 41.81
N ILE A 640 8.53 -21.48 40.86
CA ILE A 640 8.89 -22.89 41.06
C ILE A 640 10.38 -23.01 41.42
N LYS A 641 11.28 -22.38 40.66
CA LYS A 641 12.72 -22.40 40.96
C LYS A 641 13.04 -21.83 42.35
N ALA A 642 12.39 -20.72 42.73
CA ALA A 642 12.58 -20.11 44.04
C ALA A 642 12.09 -21.02 45.19
N ALA A 643 10.98 -21.74 44.99
CA ALA A 643 10.47 -22.71 45.96
C ALA A 643 11.40 -23.94 46.06
N GLU A 644 11.91 -24.47 44.95
CA GLU A 644 12.86 -25.59 44.93
C GLU A 644 14.17 -25.25 45.65
N GLU A 645 14.71 -24.04 45.45
CA GLU A 645 15.90 -23.58 46.18
C GLU A 645 15.63 -23.43 47.68
N GLY A 646 14.48 -22.87 48.05
CA GLY A 646 14.05 -22.77 49.45
C GLY A 646 13.87 -24.14 50.12
N GLU A 647 13.28 -25.12 49.43
CA GLU A 647 13.13 -26.49 49.94
C GLU A 647 14.50 -27.17 50.13
N ARG A 648 15.42 -26.99 49.19
CA ARG A 648 16.78 -27.52 49.30
C ARG A 648 17.51 -26.95 50.52
N GLU A 649 17.54 -25.62 50.68
CA GLU A 649 18.16 -24.98 51.85
C GLU A 649 17.50 -25.43 53.16
N TYR A 650 16.17 -25.52 53.20
CA TYR A 650 15.44 -25.99 54.37
C TYR A 650 15.81 -27.43 54.75
N ARG A 651 15.90 -28.35 53.77
CA ARG A 651 16.29 -29.75 54.02
C ARG A 651 17.73 -29.86 54.52
N GLU A 652 18.67 -29.15 53.88
CA GLU A 652 20.07 -29.15 54.29
C GLU A 652 20.24 -28.62 55.73
N ASN A 653 19.52 -27.55 56.08
CA ASN A 653 19.58 -26.97 57.42
C ASN A 653 18.83 -27.84 58.45
N LEU A 654 17.81 -28.60 58.03
CA LEU A 654 17.08 -29.51 58.91
C LEU A 654 17.97 -30.68 59.36
N GLU A 655 18.77 -31.22 58.44
CA GLU A 655 19.73 -32.29 58.77
C GLU A 655 20.87 -31.79 59.67
N LYS A 656 21.35 -30.54 59.44
CA LYS A 656 22.32 -29.89 60.35
C LYS A 656 21.73 -29.68 61.74
N PHE A 657 20.47 -29.26 61.84
CA PHE A 657 19.76 -29.07 63.11
C PHE A 657 19.61 -30.40 63.87
N LYS A 658 19.12 -31.47 63.23
CA LYS A 658 18.99 -32.81 63.84
C LYS A 658 20.34 -33.36 64.31
N THR A 659 21.39 -33.18 63.50
CA THR A 659 22.76 -33.59 63.87
C THR A 659 23.28 -32.81 65.08
N GLY A 660 22.99 -31.52 65.15
CA GLY A 660 23.33 -30.68 66.32
C GLY A 660 22.57 -31.08 67.58
N GLU A 661 21.27 -31.40 67.45
CA GLU A 661 20.41 -31.84 68.55
C GLU A 661 20.90 -33.17 69.15
N ALA A 662 21.24 -34.14 68.29
CA ALA A 662 21.80 -35.42 68.73
C ALA A 662 23.13 -35.24 69.49
N LYS A 663 24.04 -34.39 68.98
CA LYS A 663 25.32 -34.10 69.65
C LYS A 663 25.14 -33.41 71.01
N TYR A 664 24.17 -32.51 71.12
CA TYR A 664 23.84 -31.85 72.39
C TYR A 664 23.28 -32.83 73.43
N GLU A 665 22.38 -33.73 73.03
CA GLU A 665 21.83 -34.76 73.92
C GLU A 665 22.88 -35.82 74.32
N ASP A 666 23.76 -36.23 73.42
CA ASP A 666 24.88 -37.13 73.75
C ASP A 666 25.87 -36.47 74.73
N GLY A 667 26.25 -35.21 74.50
CA GLY A 667 27.11 -34.45 75.42
C GLY A 667 26.49 -34.31 76.82
N LYS A 668 25.16 -34.18 76.91
CA LYS A 668 24.43 -34.11 78.19
C LYS A 668 24.45 -35.45 78.94
N ARG A 669 24.34 -36.57 78.21
CA ARG A 669 24.46 -37.93 78.77
C ARG A 669 25.88 -38.20 79.27
N GLU A 670 26.89 -37.85 78.49
CA GLU A 670 28.31 -38.05 78.85
C GLU A 670 28.71 -37.22 80.09
N LEU A 671 28.28 -35.96 80.17
CA LEU A 671 28.52 -35.11 81.34
C LEU A 671 27.82 -35.66 82.61
N THR A 672 26.62 -36.23 82.45
CA THR A 672 25.88 -36.87 83.55
C THR A 672 26.59 -38.14 84.03
N ALA A 673 27.09 -38.97 83.11
CA ALA A 673 27.87 -40.16 83.43
C ALA A 673 29.22 -39.82 84.10
N ALA A 674 29.88 -38.74 83.68
CA ALA A 674 31.10 -38.25 84.31
C ALA A 674 30.85 -37.78 85.75
N ARG A 675 29.71 -37.10 86.01
CA ARG A 675 29.29 -36.69 87.36
C ARG A 675 29.04 -37.88 88.28
N GLN A 676 28.32 -38.90 87.81
CA GLN A 676 28.04 -40.11 88.59
C GLN A 676 29.31 -40.86 89.00
N LYS A 677 30.31 -40.94 88.12
CA LYS A 677 31.61 -41.55 88.45
C LYS A 677 32.40 -40.75 89.50
N LEU A 678 32.30 -39.42 89.47
CA LEU A 678 32.96 -38.53 90.42
C LEU A 678 32.34 -38.63 91.82
N ASP A 679 31.02 -38.78 91.89
CA ASP A 679 30.28 -39.04 93.14
C ASP A 679 30.59 -40.44 93.69
N GLN A 680 30.76 -41.45 92.83
CA GLN A 680 31.15 -42.81 93.22
C GLN A 680 32.58 -42.86 93.80
N ALA A 681 33.55 -42.15 93.19
CA ALA A 681 34.92 -42.06 93.70
C ALA A 681 34.99 -41.39 95.10
N ARG A 682 34.14 -40.38 95.39
CA ARG A 682 34.04 -39.78 96.74
C ARG A 682 33.56 -40.77 97.79
N PHE A 683 32.61 -41.63 97.44
CA PHE A 683 32.08 -42.65 98.35
C PHE A 683 33.11 -43.73 98.70
N GLU A 684 33.93 -44.15 97.73
CA GLU A 684 34.97 -45.17 97.91
C GLU A 684 36.14 -44.71 98.81
N ILE A 685 36.47 -43.41 98.81
CA ILE A 685 37.46 -42.81 99.72
C ILE A 685 36.99 -42.87 101.19
N GLU A 686 35.70 -42.67 101.43
CA GLU A 686 35.10 -42.68 102.78
C GLU A 686 35.00 -44.12 103.35
N ASP A 687 34.63 -45.10 102.52
CA ASP A 687 34.57 -46.53 102.85
C ASP A 687 35.96 -47.13 103.17
N GLY A 688 37.00 -46.70 102.45
CA GLY A 688 38.39 -47.11 102.69
C GLY A 688 38.92 -46.74 104.09
N ARG A 689 38.51 -45.58 104.63
CA ARG A 689 38.91 -45.12 105.98
C ARG A 689 38.32 -45.97 107.10
N GLN A 690 37.08 -46.44 106.95
CA GLN A 690 36.44 -47.27 107.97
C GLN A 690 37.02 -48.69 108.04
N LYS A 691 37.38 -49.28 106.89
CA LYS A 691 37.93 -50.65 106.82
C LYS A 691 39.32 -50.81 107.44
N LEU A 692 40.15 -49.76 107.45
CA LEU A 692 41.49 -49.76 108.07
C LEU A 692 41.45 -49.95 109.60
N ASN A 693 40.39 -49.46 110.26
CA ASN A 693 40.23 -49.60 111.72
C ASN A 693 39.77 -51.01 112.14
N SER A 694 39.03 -51.70 111.27
CA SER A 694 38.47 -53.03 111.55
C SER A 694 39.53 -54.15 111.44
N ALA A 695 40.44 -54.05 110.47
CA ALA A 695 41.48 -55.04 110.17
C ALA A 695 42.46 -55.30 111.34
N LYS A 696 42.68 -54.31 112.22
CA LYS A 696 43.59 -54.43 113.38
C LYS A 696 43.09 -55.40 114.47
N LYS A 697 41.79 -55.70 114.50
CA LYS A 697 41.17 -56.50 115.57
C LYS A 697 41.08 -58.00 115.23
N GLN A 698 41.14 -58.37 113.95
CA GLN A 698 40.96 -59.75 113.47
C GLN A 698 42.24 -60.62 113.50
N TYR A 699 43.40 -60.03 113.72
CA TYR A 699 44.69 -60.76 113.78
C TYR A 699 44.76 -61.74 114.97
N ASP A 700 44.15 -61.41 116.11
CA ASP A 700 44.32 -62.13 117.37
C ASP A 700 43.51 -63.45 117.44
N ASP A 701 42.38 -63.56 116.73
CA ASP A 701 41.45 -64.70 116.80
C ASP A 701 41.86 -65.91 115.94
N SER A 702 42.97 -65.78 115.20
CA SER A 702 43.27 -66.62 114.04
C SER A 702 44.17 -67.84 114.31
N LEU A 703 44.73 -67.96 115.52
CA LEU A 703 45.73 -68.98 115.87
C LEU A 703 45.12 -70.37 116.21
N GLU A 704 43.83 -70.42 116.53
CA GLU A 704 43.21 -71.61 117.15
C GLU A 704 42.66 -72.64 116.13
N LYS A 705 42.43 -72.25 114.87
CA LYS A 705 41.67 -73.06 113.88
C LYS A 705 42.49 -74.04 113.02
N TYR A 706 43.80 -74.20 113.23
CA TYR A 706 44.69 -74.98 112.32
C TYR A 706 44.56 -76.51 112.42
N ASN A 707 44.10 -77.04 113.54
CA ASN A 707 44.27 -78.46 113.82
C ASN A 707 43.18 -79.37 113.23
N ASP A 708 42.07 -78.83 112.72
CA ASP A 708 40.86 -79.61 112.44
C ASP A 708 40.76 -80.15 110.99
N GLY A 709 41.52 -79.59 110.06
CA GLY A 709 41.28 -79.81 108.64
C GLY A 709 41.95 -81.00 107.95
N LYS A 710 42.63 -81.88 108.68
CA LYS A 710 43.41 -82.97 108.07
C LYS A 710 42.56 -84.10 107.47
N ILE A 711 41.31 -84.23 107.88
CA ILE A 711 40.52 -85.46 107.71
C ILE A 711 39.68 -85.46 106.42
N LYS A 712 39.45 -84.32 105.76
CA LYS A 712 38.49 -84.23 104.64
C LYS A 712 39.07 -84.51 103.24
N TYR A 713 40.39 -84.49 103.06
CA TYR A 713 41.11 -84.50 101.76
C TYR A 713 40.80 -85.69 100.82
N GLU A 714 40.56 -86.90 101.34
CA GLU A 714 40.61 -88.12 100.51
C GLU A 714 39.39 -88.35 99.59
N LYS A 715 38.29 -87.59 99.73
CA LYS A 715 37.04 -87.84 98.99
C LYS A 715 36.91 -87.08 97.65
N GLY A 716 37.69 -86.02 97.42
CA GLY A 716 37.52 -85.14 96.25
C GLY A 716 38.03 -85.69 94.91
N LYS A 717 38.88 -86.72 94.93
CA LYS A 717 39.66 -87.18 93.76
C LYS A 717 38.85 -87.76 92.60
N SER A 718 37.58 -88.15 92.82
CA SER A 718 36.82 -88.94 91.85
C SER A 718 35.96 -88.13 90.85
N GLU A 719 35.80 -86.80 90.98
CA GLU A 719 34.88 -86.01 90.14
C GLU A 719 35.56 -85.14 89.04
N TYR A 720 36.90 -85.04 89.03
CA TYR A 720 37.68 -84.18 88.11
C TYR A 720 37.78 -84.72 86.67
N GLU A 721 37.67 -86.03 86.48
CA GLU A 721 38.02 -86.67 85.20
C GLU A 721 36.95 -86.49 84.09
N THR A 722 35.72 -86.09 84.43
CA THR A 722 34.61 -85.94 83.45
C THR A 722 34.56 -84.56 82.76
N GLY A 723 35.30 -83.56 83.23
CA GLY A 723 35.23 -82.18 82.70
C GLY A 723 36.03 -81.91 81.42
N VAL A 724 37.00 -82.77 81.09
CA VAL A 724 38.01 -82.51 80.04
C VAL A 724 37.45 -82.65 78.62
N GLU A 725 36.42 -83.45 78.37
CA GLU A 725 35.90 -83.69 77.01
C GLU A 725 35.08 -82.53 76.42
N ARG A 726 34.45 -81.68 77.24
CA ARG A 726 33.51 -80.63 76.74
C ARG A 726 34.17 -79.34 76.21
N LEU A 727 35.43 -79.07 76.53
CA LEU A 727 36.14 -77.85 76.10
C LEU A 727 36.60 -77.91 74.62
N LYS A 728 36.69 -79.11 74.05
CA LYS A 728 37.19 -79.35 72.70
C LYS A 728 36.20 -78.92 71.61
N ASP A 729 34.90 -79.03 71.87
CA ASP A 729 33.85 -78.72 70.88
C ASP A 729 33.60 -77.21 70.73
N GLY A 730 33.82 -76.41 71.78
CA GLY A 730 33.59 -74.96 71.76
C GLY A 730 34.60 -74.15 70.92
N LYS A 731 35.84 -74.64 70.76
CA LYS A 731 36.87 -73.94 69.96
C LYS A 731 36.62 -74.02 68.45
N LYS A 732 36.00 -75.10 67.98
CA LYS A 732 35.71 -75.34 66.56
C LYS A 732 34.64 -74.38 66.01
N ALA A 733 33.67 -73.97 66.85
CA ALA A 733 32.58 -73.07 66.45
C ALA A 733 33.02 -71.59 66.25
N TYR A 734 34.16 -71.17 66.81
CA TYR A 734 34.68 -69.81 66.70
C TYR A 734 35.41 -69.56 65.36
N GLU A 735 36.12 -70.57 64.84
CA GLU A 735 36.83 -70.50 63.55
C GLU A 735 35.84 -70.39 62.37
N ASP A 736 34.75 -71.16 62.38
CA ASP A 736 33.68 -71.10 61.36
C ASP A 736 32.95 -69.73 61.31
N GLY A 737 33.06 -68.92 62.36
CA GLY A 737 32.47 -67.58 62.44
C GLY A 737 33.33 -66.48 61.77
N LEU A 738 34.65 -66.65 61.76
CA LEU A 738 35.60 -65.72 61.16
C LEU A 738 35.54 -65.73 59.63
N ASP A 739 35.40 -66.92 59.03
CA ASP A 739 35.32 -67.08 57.57
C ASP A 739 34.04 -66.44 56.99
N LYS A 740 32.91 -66.55 57.68
CA LYS A 740 31.63 -65.96 57.28
C LYS A 740 31.62 -64.43 57.30
N TYR A 741 32.42 -63.80 58.16
CA TYR A 741 32.56 -62.34 58.21
C TYR A 741 33.37 -61.81 57.02
N SER A 742 34.45 -62.49 56.67
CA SER A 742 35.31 -62.17 55.52
C SER A 742 34.55 -62.25 54.18
N ASP A 743 33.76 -63.31 53.98
CA ASP A 743 32.96 -63.48 52.76
C ASP A 743 31.85 -62.42 52.60
N ALA A 744 31.19 -62.03 53.70
CA ALA A 744 30.18 -60.96 53.69
C ALA A 744 30.77 -59.59 53.34
N GLN A 745 32.03 -59.34 53.73
CA GLN A 745 32.72 -58.09 53.43
C GLN A 745 33.16 -57.99 51.96
N ARG A 746 33.52 -59.12 51.33
CA ARG A 746 33.84 -59.18 49.89
C ARG A 746 32.59 -58.95 49.03
N GLU A 747 31.47 -59.58 49.36
CA GLU A 747 30.19 -59.43 48.63
C GLU A 747 29.66 -57.97 48.66
N TYR A 748 29.84 -57.26 49.78
CA TYR A 748 29.45 -55.85 49.91
C TYR A 748 30.23 -54.92 48.97
N ASN A 749 31.56 -55.10 48.90
CA ASN A 749 32.42 -54.24 48.10
C ASN A 749 32.21 -54.41 46.59
N GLU A 750 31.94 -55.63 46.12
CA GLU A 750 31.68 -55.91 44.70
C GLU A 750 30.34 -55.29 44.23
N LYS A 751 29.27 -55.44 45.01
CA LYS A 751 27.93 -54.92 44.65
C LYS A 751 27.87 -53.38 44.67
N VAL A 752 28.44 -52.75 45.69
CA VAL A 752 28.54 -51.27 45.76
C VAL A 752 29.43 -50.71 44.64
N GLY A 753 30.48 -51.42 44.25
CA GLY A 753 31.34 -51.06 43.12
C GLY A 753 30.61 -51.06 41.77
N ALA A 754 29.81 -52.12 41.50
CA ALA A 754 29.02 -52.23 40.28
C ALA A 754 27.93 -51.13 40.20
N GLY A 755 27.22 -50.87 41.29
CA GLY A 755 26.18 -49.82 41.34
C GLY A 755 26.74 -48.41 41.11
N ARG A 756 27.96 -48.10 41.58
CA ARG A 756 28.62 -46.81 41.31
C ARG A 756 29.00 -46.64 39.83
N ALA A 757 29.43 -47.71 39.16
CA ALA A 757 29.81 -47.67 37.74
C ALA A 757 28.59 -47.45 36.82
N GLU A 758 27.45 -48.07 37.15
CA GLU A 758 26.18 -47.83 36.44
C GLU A 758 25.67 -46.39 36.63
N LEU A 759 25.76 -45.83 37.85
CA LEU A 759 25.38 -44.44 38.14
C LEU A 759 26.22 -43.42 37.35
N GLU A 760 27.53 -43.63 37.25
CA GLU A 760 28.42 -42.76 36.45
C GLU A 760 28.21 -42.91 34.93
N SER A 761 27.70 -44.04 34.47
CA SER A 761 27.24 -44.19 33.07
C SER A 761 25.97 -43.38 32.81
N ALA A 762 24.99 -43.43 33.73
CA ALA A 762 23.73 -42.68 33.64
C ALA A 762 23.98 -41.15 33.67
N LYS A 763 24.86 -40.66 34.56
CA LYS A 763 25.26 -39.24 34.60
C LYS A 763 25.87 -38.75 33.29
N ARG A 764 26.77 -39.54 32.68
CA ARG A 764 27.39 -39.18 31.40
C ARG A 764 26.38 -39.08 30.25
N LYS A 765 25.38 -39.98 30.21
CA LYS A 765 24.28 -39.89 29.25
C LYS A 765 23.41 -38.65 29.48
N LEU A 766 23.13 -38.31 30.73
CA LEU A 766 22.36 -37.11 31.10
C LEU A 766 23.07 -35.82 30.69
N TYR A 767 24.37 -35.69 30.99
CA TYR A 767 25.13 -34.51 30.58
C TYR A 767 25.22 -34.36 29.06
N LYS A 768 25.32 -35.48 28.33
CA LYS A 768 25.30 -35.45 26.86
C LYS A 768 23.93 -34.99 26.33
N SER A 769 22.82 -35.49 26.88
CA SER A 769 21.48 -35.07 26.44
C SER A 769 21.14 -33.63 26.83
N GLU A 770 21.67 -33.09 27.94
CA GLU A 770 21.57 -31.66 28.27
C GLU A 770 22.35 -30.79 27.29
N ALA A 771 23.58 -31.17 26.94
CA ALA A 771 24.40 -30.44 25.97
C ALA A 771 23.78 -30.47 24.56
N ASP A 772 23.26 -31.63 24.12
CA ASP A 772 22.60 -31.79 22.83
C ASP A 772 21.29 -30.96 22.77
N LEU A 773 20.53 -30.87 23.88
CA LEU A 773 19.31 -30.04 23.96
C LEU A 773 19.62 -28.54 23.88
N ILE A 774 20.64 -28.06 24.58
CA ILE A 774 21.05 -26.64 24.53
C ILE A 774 21.53 -26.27 23.13
N LYS A 775 22.30 -27.16 22.49
CA LYS A 775 22.74 -26.96 21.10
C LYS A 775 21.55 -26.90 20.15
N GLY A 776 20.60 -27.83 20.27
CA GLY A 776 19.36 -27.82 19.47
C GLY A 776 18.48 -26.60 19.70
N GLN A 777 18.43 -26.08 20.94
CA GLN A 777 17.72 -24.83 21.26
C GLN A 777 18.31 -23.61 20.57
N ASN A 778 19.64 -23.47 20.59
CA ASN A 778 20.31 -22.35 19.94
C ASN A 778 20.18 -22.40 18.41
N GLU A 779 20.34 -23.58 17.81
CA GLU A 779 20.15 -23.77 16.36
C GLU A 779 18.70 -23.53 15.92
N PHE A 780 17.72 -23.84 16.78
CA PHE A 780 16.31 -23.56 16.52
C PHE A 780 16.00 -22.05 16.55
N GLU A 781 16.46 -21.32 17.56
CA GLU A 781 16.22 -19.87 17.66
C GLU A 781 16.86 -19.09 16.51
N GLU A 782 18.07 -19.47 16.08
CA GLU A 782 18.73 -18.87 14.90
C GLU A 782 17.92 -19.09 13.62
N LYS A 783 17.54 -20.35 13.34
CA LYS A 783 16.73 -20.69 12.15
C LYS A 783 15.33 -20.08 12.19
N LYS A 784 14.75 -19.93 13.39
CA LYS A 784 13.45 -19.30 13.59
C LYS A 784 13.50 -17.81 13.26
N LEU A 785 14.53 -17.07 13.69
CA LEU A 785 14.70 -15.66 13.34
C LEU A 785 14.85 -15.46 11.81
N GLU A 786 15.65 -16.29 11.15
CA GLU A 786 15.77 -16.25 9.68
C GLU A 786 14.44 -16.58 8.97
N ALA A 787 13.68 -17.55 9.49
CA ALA A 787 12.38 -17.92 8.96
C ALA A 787 11.34 -16.81 9.18
N GLU A 788 11.34 -16.15 10.35
CA GLU A 788 10.46 -15.02 10.65
C GLU A 788 10.74 -13.79 9.75
N ASP A 789 12.01 -13.48 9.47
CA ASP A 789 12.38 -12.43 8.50
C ASP A 789 11.88 -12.76 7.08
N LYS A 790 12.05 -14.01 6.65
CA LYS A 790 11.53 -14.48 5.36
C LYS A 790 10.01 -14.45 5.27
N ILE A 791 9.30 -14.82 6.35
CA ILE A 791 7.83 -14.73 6.41
C ILE A 791 7.40 -13.26 6.37
N SER A 792 8.10 -12.36 7.06
CA SER A 792 7.79 -10.93 7.04
C SER A 792 7.94 -10.34 5.63
N LYS A 793 9.10 -10.56 4.99
CA LYS A 793 9.35 -10.10 3.61
C LYS A 793 8.39 -10.72 2.61
N GLY A 794 8.20 -12.04 2.69
CA GLY A 794 7.26 -12.75 1.83
C GLY A 794 5.82 -12.23 1.96
N LYS A 795 5.39 -11.81 3.15
CA LYS A 795 4.06 -11.18 3.35
C LYS A 795 3.96 -9.79 2.74
N GLU A 796 5.00 -8.97 2.89
CA GLU A 796 5.06 -7.64 2.30
C GLU A 796 5.05 -7.72 0.76
N ASP A 797 5.89 -8.57 0.18
CA ASP A 797 5.93 -8.84 -1.26
C ASP A 797 4.58 -9.37 -1.79
N LEU A 798 3.92 -10.23 -1.00
CA LEU A 798 2.61 -10.78 -1.35
C LEU A 798 1.51 -9.71 -1.33
N GLU A 799 1.50 -8.85 -0.33
CA GLU A 799 0.56 -7.74 -0.21
C GLU A 799 0.74 -6.76 -1.38
N ASP A 800 2.00 -6.43 -1.69
CA ASP A 800 2.35 -5.57 -2.81
C ASP A 800 1.98 -6.18 -4.16
N ALA A 801 2.31 -7.45 -4.40
CA ALA A 801 1.93 -8.16 -5.62
C ALA A 801 0.40 -8.24 -5.79
N LYS A 802 -0.35 -8.51 -4.71
CA LYS A 802 -1.83 -8.52 -4.72
C LYS A 802 -2.40 -7.14 -4.97
N ARG A 803 -1.84 -6.09 -4.37
CA ARG A 803 -2.21 -4.69 -4.61
C ARG A 803 -1.99 -4.31 -6.07
N ILE A 804 -0.81 -4.61 -6.61
CA ILE A 804 -0.44 -4.34 -8.01
C ILE A 804 -1.44 -5.03 -8.95
N LEU A 805 -1.73 -6.31 -8.72
CA LEU A 805 -2.68 -7.07 -9.52
C LEU A 805 -4.08 -6.43 -9.52
N GLY A 806 -4.49 -5.85 -8.39
CA GLY A 806 -5.78 -5.16 -8.25
C GLY A 806 -5.88 -3.82 -8.99
N ILE A 807 -4.76 -3.13 -9.22
CA ILE A 807 -4.70 -1.84 -9.92
C ILE A 807 -4.12 -1.92 -11.34
N LEU A 808 -3.66 -3.10 -11.75
CA LEU A 808 -3.03 -3.33 -13.04
C LEU A 808 -4.01 -2.99 -14.17
N LYS A 809 -3.59 -2.11 -15.08
CA LYS A 809 -4.35 -1.72 -16.26
C LYS A 809 -3.65 -2.26 -17.51
N ILE A 810 -4.43 -2.46 -18.57
CA ILE A 810 -3.89 -2.83 -19.87
C ILE A 810 -2.89 -1.76 -20.32
N PRO A 811 -1.62 -2.11 -20.60
CA PRO A 811 -0.60 -1.17 -21.04
C PRO A 811 -1.00 -0.45 -22.33
N ARG A 812 -0.60 0.82 -22.45
CA ARG A 812 -0.96 1.65 -23.61
C ARG A 812 0.24 1.82 -24.54
N TYR A 813 0.06 1.36 -25.77
CA TYR A 813 0.94 1.64 -26.90
C TYR A 813 0.30 2.73 -27.76
N SER A 814 1.11 3.69 -28.21
CA SER A 814 0.64 4.77 -29.07
C SER A 814 1.50 4.84 -30.33
N ILE A 815 0.83 4.93 -31.49
CA ILE A 815 1.46 5.15 -32.79
C ILE A 815 0.99 6.53 -33.25
N THR A 816 1.89 7.50 -33.16
CA THR A 816 1.57 8.91 -33.36
C THR A 816 2.31 9.45 -34.58
N PRO A 817 1.63 9.57 -35.74
CA PRO A 817 2.16 10.29 -36.90
C PRO A 817 2.45 11.75 -36.59
N ARG A 818 3.50 12.33 -37.20
CA ARG A 818 3.87 13.75 -37.04
C ARG A 818 2.69 14.69 -37.23
N TYR A 819 1.88 14.47 -38.27
CA TYR A 819 0.71 15.31 -38.59
C TYR A 819 -0.44 15.19 -37.59
N SER A 820 -0.39 14.24 -36.66
CA SER A 820 -1.36 14.05 -35.58
C SER A 820 -0.92 14.62 -34.24
N ASN A 821 0.32 15.13 -34.13
CA ASN A 821 0.72 15.95 -32.99
C ASN A 821 -0.30 17.09 -32.83
N ALA A 822 -0.97 17.16 -31.68
CA ALA A 822 -2.18 17.98 -31.50
C ALA A 822 -1.94 19.45 -31.86
N TYR A 823 -0.85 20.02 -31.33
CA TYR A 823 -0.49 21.42 -31.51
C TYR A 823 0.04 21.73 -32.91
N LEU A 824 0.87 20.84 -33.49
CA LEU A 824 1.31 21.01 -34.88
C LEU A 824 0.12 20.93 -35.84
N ASN A 825 -0.78 19.97 -35.62
CA ASN A 825 -1.97 19.79 -36.45
C ASN A 825 -2.92 21.00 -36.34
N GLU A 826 -3.10 21.55 -35.13
CA GLU A 826 -3.88 22.77 -34.91
C GLU A 826 -3.25 23.97 -35.64
N TYR A 827 -1.95 24.19 -35.47
CA TYR A 827 -1.21 25.25 -36.18
C TYR A 827 -1.32 25.13 -37.72
N LEU A 828 -1.20 23.91 -38.25
CA LEU A 828 -1.37 23.65 -39.69
C LEU A 828 -2.84 23.83 -40.12
N LYS A 829 -3.82 23.45 -39.31
CA LYS A 829 -5.25 23.71 -39.59
C LYS A 829 -5.55 25.20 -39.60
N ASP A 830 -5.01 25.97 -38.67
CA ASP A 830 -5.17 27.42 -38.63
C ASP A 830 -4.58 28.08 -39.86
N SER A 831 -3.40 27.64 -40.31
CA SER A 831 -2.83 28.10 -41.58
C SER A 831 -3.76 27.87 -42.78
N ASN A 832 -4.47 26.72 -42.80
CA ASN A 832 -5.43 26.39 -43.85
C ASN A 832 -6.74 27.17 -43.71
N SER A 833 -7.16 27.49 -42.48
CA SER A 833 -8.30 28.36 -42.21
C SER A 833 -8.03 29.78 -42.71
N VAL A 834 -6.81 30.30 -42.52
CA VAL A 834 -6.38 31.59 -43.08
C VAL A 834 -6.45 31.61 -44.61
N ASP A 835 -6.06 30.52 -45.28
CA ASP A 835 -6.22 30.40 -46.73
C ASP A 835 -7.68 30.50 -47.18
N LYS A 836 -8.60 29.85 -46.47
CA LYS A 836 -10.05 29.95 -46.76
C LYS A 836 -10.57 31.36 -46.56
N LEU A 837 -10.14 32.06 -45.50
CA LEU A 837 -10.50 33.46 -45.26
C LEU A 837 -9.95 34.38 -46.35
N SER A 838 -8.76 34.07 -46.89
CA SER A 838 -8.12 34.83 -47.97
C SER A 838 -8.90 34.81 -49.29
N LEU A 839 -9.81 33.85 -49.49
CA LEU A 839 -10.69 33.80 -50.66
C LEU A 839 -11.90 34.74 -50.52
N VAL A 840 -12.41 34.95 -49.30
CA VAL A 840 -13.69 35.64 -49.07
C VAL A 840 -13.49 37.13 -48.80
N PHE A 841 -12.58 37.51 -47.89
CA PHE A 841 -12.42 38.92 -47.48
C PHE A 841 -12.01 39.87 -48.61
N PRO A 842 -11.02 39.53 -49.45
CA PRO A 842 -10.60 40.43 -50.52
C PRO A 842 -11.71 40.76 -51.52
N VAL A 843 -12.65 39.85 -51.76
CA VAL A 843 -13.79 40.10 -52.65
C VAL A 843 -14.59 41.31 -52.16
N PHE A 844 -14.89 41.39 -50.86
CA PHE A 844 -15.60 42.53 -50.29
C PHE A 844 -14.80 43.84 -50.43
N PHE A 845 -13.50 43.81 -50.14
CA PHE A 845 -12.65 45.00 -50.29
C PHE A 845 -12.53 45.47 -51.74
N PHE A 846 -12.44 44.55 -52.71
CA PHE A 846 -12.43 44.91 -54.13
C PHE A 846 -13.79 45.38 -54.64
N LEU A 847 -14.92 44.85 -54.13
CA LEU A 847 -16.24 45.38 -54.45
C LEU A 847 -16.43 46.80 -53.91
N ILE A 848 -16.01 47.06 -52.67
CA ILE A 848 -15.99 48.41 -52.09
C ILE A 848 -15.08 49.32 -52.91
N ALA A 849 -13.88 48.85 -53.27
CA ALA A 849 -12.96 49.60 -54.11
C ALA A 849 -13.54 49.90 -55.49
N MET A 850 -14.21 48.93 -56.11
CA MET A 850 -14.89 49.11 -57.39
C MET A 850 -15.93 50.22 -57.29
N LEU A 851 -16.80 50.14 -56.27
CA LEU A 851 -17.92 51.07 -56.07
C LEU A 851 -17.42 52.49 -55.78
N VAL A 852 -16.44 52.65 -54.89
CA VAL A 852 -15.88 53.97 -54.57
C VAL A 852 -15.09 54.53 -55.74
N THR A 853 -14.32 53.71 -56.45
CA THR A 853 -13.62 54.14 -57.68
C THR A 853 -14.62 54.53 -58.76
N PHE A 854 -15.68 53.74 -58.95
CA PHE A 854 -16.73 54.01 -59.93
C PHE A 854 -17.48 55.31 -59.62
N THR A 855 -17.88 55.54 -58.37
CA THR A 855 -18.56 56.78 -57.98
C THR A 855 -17.64 58.00 -58.10
N THR A 856 -16.36 57.87 -57.73
CA THR A 856 -15.36 58.93 -57.85
C THR A 856 -15.06 59.25 -59.32
N MET A 857 -14.89 58.24 -60.16
CA MET A 857 -14.67 58.38 -61.60
C MET A 857 -15.88 58.98 -62.29
N THR A 858 -17.09 58.53 -61.96
CA THR A 858 -18.33 59.08 -62.52
C THR A 858 -18.44 60.57 -62.20
N ARG A 859 -18.19 60.98 -60.94
CA ARG A 859 -18.15 62.40 -60.56
C ARG A 859 -17.08 63.18 -61.34
N MET A 860 -15.90 62.61 -61.51
CA MET A 860 -14.82 63.26 -62.27
C MET A 860 -15.11 63.40 -63.77
N VAL A 861 -15.76 62.40 -64.37
CA VAL A 861 -16.22 62.44 -65.77
C VAL A 861 -17.31 63.50 -65.93
N GLU A 862 -18.21 63.61 -64.95
CA GLU A 862 -19.24 64.66 -64.93
C GLU A 862 -18.64 66.08 -64.78
N ASP A 863 -17.66 66.27 -63.90
CA ASP A 863 -16.96 67.56 -63.74
C ASP A 863 -16.21 67.95 -65.02
N ASN A 864 -15.63 66.95 -65.70
CA ASN A 864 -14.91 67.13 -66.96
C ASN A 864 -15.81 67.08 -68.21
N ARG A 865 -17.14 67.16 -68.07
CA ARG A 865 -18.08 67.00 -69.18
C ARG A 865 -17.85 67.99 -70.33
N ILE A 866 -17.56 69.26 -70.00
CA ILE A 866 -17.24 70.30 -71.01
C ILE A 866 -15.91 69.98 -71.71
N ASN A 867 -14.90 69.51 -70.97
CA ASN A 867 -13.61 69.10 -71.53
C ASN A 867 -13.79 67.90 -72.48
N ILE A 868 -14.60 66.89 -72.11
CA ILE A 868 -14.97 65.75 -72.96
C ILE A 868 -15.69 66.21 -74.24
N GLY A 869 -16.65 67.14 -74.12
CA GLY A 869 -17.35 67.73 -75.28
C GLY A 869 -16.40 68.47 -76.23
N THR A 870 -15.43 69.21 -75.67
CA THR A 870 -14.39 69.91 -76.44
C THR A 870 -13.49 68.92 -77.17
N TYR A 871 -13.06 67.84 -76.50
CA TYR A 871 -12.27 66.78 -77.16
C TYR A 871 -13.04 66.11 -78.31
N LYS A 872 -14.33 65.81 -78.15
CA LYS A 872 -15.16 65.29 -79.25
C LYS A 872 -15.29 66.27 -80.41
N ALA A 873 -15.45 67.57 -80.12
CA ALA A 873 -15.53 68.62 -81.14
C ALA A 873 -14.21 68.78 -81.93
N LEU A 874 -13.08 68.53 -81.29
CA LEU A 874 -11.75 68.53 -81.89
C LEU A 874 -11.40 67.22 -82.63
N GLY A 875 -12.35 66.28 -82.74
CA GLY A 875 -12.18 65.04 -83.53
C GLY A 875 -11.55 63.86 -82.77
N TYR A 876 -11.38 63.94 -81.44
CA TYR A 876 -10.88 62.79 -80.66
C TYR A 876 -11.92 61.67 -80.61
N THR A 877 -11.45 60.43 -80.77
CA THR A 877 -12.30 59.24 -80.68
C THR A 877 -12.70 58.93 -79.23
N ALA A 878 -13.81 58.23 -79.04
CA ALA A 878 -14.26 57.80 -77.72
C ALA A 878 -13.20 56.96 -76.98
N SER A 879 -12.41 56.17 -77.71
CA SER A 879 -11.30 55.37 -77.17
C SER A 879 -10.16 56.25 -76.64
N GLU A 880 -9.77 57.29 -77.38
CA GLU A 880 -8.71 58.22 -76.95
C GLU A 880 -9.10 59.01 -75.70
N ILE A 881 -10.36 59.43 -75.60
CA ILE A 881 -10.88 60.12 -74.41
C ILE A 881 -10.95 59.14 -73.23
N SER A 882 -11.44 57.91 -73.44
CA SER A 882 -11.52 56.88 -72.40
C SER A 882 -10.12 56.54 -71.81
N LYS A 883 -9.08 56.52 -72.66
CA LYS A 883 -7.69 56.29 -72.22
C LYS A 883 -7.21 57.32 -71.18
N LYS A 884 -7.69 58.57 -71.19
CA LYS A 884 -7.38 59.58 -70.14
C LYS A 884 -7.80 59.07 -68.76
N TYR A 885 -9.07 58.66 -68.64
CA TYR A 885 -9.67 58.22 -67.37
C TYR A 885 -9.13 56.87 -66.93
N PHE A 886 -8.88 55.96 -67.89
CA PHE A 886 -8.20 54.70 -67.62
C PHE A 886 -6.78 54.94 -67.07
N ARG A 887 -5.98 55.83 -67.66
CA ARG A 887 -4.62 56.13 -67.18
C ARG A 887 -4.63 56.81 -65.80
N TYR A 888 -5.60 57.68 -65.55
CA TYR A 888 -5.79 58.29 -64.23
C TYR A 888 -6.06 57.22 -63.17
N GLY A 889 -7.06 56.36 -63.38
CA GLY A 889 -7.41 55.30 -62.41
C GLY A 889 -6.35 54.20 -62.32
N GLY A 890 -5.86 53.75 -63.47
CA GLY A 890 -4.84 52.71 -63.58
C GLY A 890 -3.52 53.10 -62.93
N SER A 891 -3.09 54.36 -63.03
CA SER A 891 -1.88 54.82 -62.32
C SER A 891 -2.10 54.88 -60.80
N ALA A 892 -3.27 55.36 -60.34
CA ALA A 892 -3.60 55.35 -58.91
C ALA A 892 -3.65 53.92 -58.36
N ALA A 893 -4.27 53.00 -59.11
CA ALA A 893 -4.36 51.59 -58.77
C ALA A 893 -3.01 50.86 -58.83
N LEU A 894 -2.11 51.22 -59.75
CA LEU A 894 -0.77 50.66 -59.82
C LEU A 894 0.08 51.08 -58.62
N ILE A 895 0.11 52.37 -58.31
CA ILE A 895 0.89 52.90 -57.18
C ILE A 895 0.31 52.39 -55.86
N GLY A 896 -1.01 52.53 -55.68
CA GLY A 896 -1.72 52.07 -54.50
C GLY A 896 -1.61 50.57 -54.31
N GLY A 897 -1.79 49.80 -55.39
CA GLY A 897 -1.61 48.36 -55.39
C GLY A 897 -0.17 47.94 -55.06
N SER A 898 0.85 48.64 -55.57
CA SER A 898 2.25 48.33 -55.26
C SER A 898 2.58 48.58 -53.78
N ILE A 899 2.16 49.73 -53.24
CA ILE A 899 2.33 50.05 -51.81
C ILE A 899 1.56 49.05 -50.95
N GLY A 900 0.29 48.81 -51.30
CA GLY A 900 -0.57 47.85 -50.63
C GLY A 900 0.02 46.45 -50.62
N ALA A 901 0.55 45.98 -51.76
CA ALA A 901 1.16 44.67 -51.86
C ALA A 901 2.43 44.54 -51.01
N LEU A 902 3.32 45.55 -51.04
CA LEU A 902 4.55 45.55 -50.23
C LEU A 902 4.23 45.52 -48.74
N VAL A 903 3.42 46.48 -48.26
CA VAL A 903 3.04 46.56 -46.84
C VAL A 903 2.23 45.34 -46.43
N GLY A 904 1.31 44.87 -47.27
CA GLY A 904 0.46 43.71 -47.02
C GLY A 904 1.24 42.41 -46.91
N SER A 905 2.23 42.20 -47.78
CA SER A 905 3.10 41.01 -47.79
C SER A 905 3.94 40.85 -46.53
N TYR A 906 4.16 41.92 -45.78
CA TYR A 906 4.94 41.90 -44.54
C TYR A 906 4.06 42.04 -43.29
N LEU A 907 3.18 43.04 -43.25
CA LEU A 907 2.46 43.43 -42.04
C LEU A 907 1.39 42.41 -41.65
N LEU A 908 0.60 41.90 -42.60
CA LEU A 908 -0.48 40.95 -42.27
C LEU A 908 0.06 39.56 -41.90
N PRO A 909 1.06 38.97 -42.60
CA PRO A 909 1.70 37.76 -42.12
C PRO A 909 2.33 37.92 -40.73
N ARG A 910 2.90 39.09 -40.42
CA ARG A 910 3.42 39.39 -39.09
C ARG A 910 2.34 39.42 -38.01
N ILE A 911 1.24 40.15 -38.24
CA ILE A 911 0.17 40.27 -37.24
C ILE A 911 -0.62 38.97 -37.11
N ILE A 912 -1.13 38.45 -38.23
CA ILE A 912 -2.03 37.29 -38.23
C ILE A 912 -1.24 36.01 -37.97
N GLY A 913 -0.07 35.85 -38.60
CA GLY A 913 0.78 34.69 -38.36
C GLY A 913 1.21 34.59 -36.90
N ASN A 914 1.69 35.68 -36.29
CA ASN A 914 2.05 35.65 -34.87
C ASN A 914 0.82 35.43 -33.98
N ALA A 915 -0.35 36.01 -34.29
CA ALA A 915 -1.56 35.80 -33.51
C ALA A 915 -1.96 34.31 -33.45
N TYR A 916 -1.89 33.60 -34.58
CA TYR A 916 -2.12 32.14 -34.63
C TYR A 916 -0.93 31.29 -34.17
N SER A 917 0.24 31.91 -33.95
CA SER A 917 1.42 31.25 -33.37
C SER A 917 1.54 31.48 -31.87
N THR A 918 0.67 32.30 -31.26
CA THR A 918 0.67 32.58 -29.82
C THR A 918 0.61 31.26 -29.06
N THR A 919 1.42 31.10 -28.00
CA THR A 919 1.52 29.85 -27.23
C THR A 919 2.12 28.66 -28.00
N THR A 920 2.87 28.92 -29.07
CA THR A 920 3.67 27.90 -29.77
C THR A 920 5.13 28.33 -29.88
N ILE A 921 6.03 27.39 -30.18
CA ILE A 921 7.45 27.68 -30.45
C ILE A 921 7.67 28.62 -31.66
N PHE A 922 6.65 28.84 -32.50
CA PHE A 922 6.70 29.78 -33.62
C PHE A 922 6.38 31.23 -33.22
N GLU A 923 5.98 31.47 -31.97
CA GLU A 923 5.65 32.80 -31.47
C GLU A 923 6.82 33.78 -31.66
N ASN A 924 6.56 34.89 -32.35
CA ASN A 924 7.55 35.93 -32.70
C ASN A 924 8.78 35.46 -33.50
N ASN A 925 8.83 34.20 -33.93
CA ASN A 925 9.95 33.59 -34.65
C ASN A 925 9.63 33.25 -36.11
N LEU A 926 8.54 33.80 -36.67
CA LEU A 926 8.18 33.57 -38.07
C LEU A 926 9.14 34.28 -39.04
N VAL A 927 9.76 33.50 -39.92
CA VAL A 927 10.49 34.00 -41.08
C VAL A 927 9.50 34.37 -42.18
N TYR A 928 9.52 35.63 -42.61
CA TYR A 928 8.58 36.15 -43.61
C TYR A 928 9.10 35.94 -45.03
N TYR A 929 8.23 35.49 -45.92
CA TYR A 929 8.57 35.20 -47.31
C TYR A 929 7.86 36.14 -48.27
N PHE A 930 8.61 36.55 -49.30
CA PHE A 930 8.06 37.28 -50.42
C PHE A 930 7.49 36.29 -51.44
N TYR A 931 6.23 36.48 -51.85
CA TYR A 931 5.54 35.66 -52.86
C TYR A 931 5.28 36.49 -54.13
N PRO A 932 6.26 36.62 -55.05
CA PRO A 932 6.17 37.52 -56.21
C PRO A 932 4.93 37.29 -57.06
N TRP A 933 4.56 36.02 -57.28
CA TRP A 933 3.42 35.66 -58.10
C TRP A 933 2.09 36.14 -57.50
N LYS A 934 1.92 36.01 -56.18
CA LYS A 934 0.71 36.47 -55.48
C LYS A 934 0.59 37.98 -55.51
N ILE A 935 1.71 38.67 -55.30
CA ILE A 935 1.82 40.13 -55.38
C ILE A 935 1.40 40.63 -56.76
N LEU A 936 1.97 40.04 -57.81
CA LEU A 936 1.67 40.41 -59.19
C LEU A 936 0.18 40.19 -59.51
N MET A 937 -0.37 39.04 -59.11
CA MET A 937 -1.79 38.73 -59.31
C MET A 937 -2.71 39.70 -58.56
N SER A 938 -2.39 40.08 -57.32
CA SER A 938 -3.20 41.03 -56.57
C SER A 938 -3.18 42.44 -57.16
N ILE A 939 -2.02 42.92 -57.63
CA ILE A 939 -1.92 44.20 -58.34
C ILE A 939 -2.73 44.16 -59.63
N LEU A 940 -2.62 43.06 -60.40
CA LEU A 940 -3.39 42.88 -61.63
C LEU A 940 -4.91 42.92 -61.38
N VAL A 941 -5.38 42.25 -60.32
CA VAL A 941 -6.79 42.31 -59.89
C VAL A 941 -7.19 43.75 -59.58
N GLY A 942 -6.41 44.47 -58.76
CA GLY A 942 -6.69 45.89 -58.46
C GLY A 942 -6.77 46.77 -59.70
N LEU A 943 -5.88 46.55 -60.68
CA LEU A 943 -5.89 47.25 -61.97
C LEU A 943 -7.15 46.92 -62.79
N ILE A 944 -7.53 45.65 -62.87
CA ILE A 944 -8.75 45.21 -63.59
C ILE A 944 -9.99 45.87 -62.99
N PHE A 945 -10.12 45.87 -61.66
CA PHE A 945 -11.25 46.50 -60.98
C PHE A 945 -11.30 48.02 -61.24
N SER A 946 -10.15 48.70 -61.15
CA SER A 946 -10.09 50.14 -61.47
C SER A 946 -10.36 50.42 -62.95
N ALA A 947 -9.89 49.56 -63.85
CA ALA A 947 -10.10 49.66 -65.29
C ALA A 947 -11.58 49.53 -65.65
N ILE A 948 -12.24 48.50 -65.11
CA ILE A 948 -13.67 48.27 -65.29
C ILE A 948 -14.47 49.46 -64.77
N SER A 949 -14.18 49.93 -63.55
CA SER A 949 -14.84 51.13 -62.99
C SER A 949 -14.66 52.35 -63.90
N ALA A 950 -13.44 52.61 -64.37
CA ALA A 950 -13.17 53.73 -65.28
C ALA A 950 -13.93 53.60 -66.61
N LEU A 951 -13.95 52.41 -67.22
CA LEU A 951 -14.64 52.17 -68.48
C LEU A 951 -16.16 52.35 -68.35
N ILE A 952 -16.77 51.81 -67.28
CA ILE A 952 -18.20 51.94 -67.04
C ILE A 952 -18.56 53.42 -66.78
N SER A 953 -17.76 54.14 -66.00
CA SER A 953 -18.03 55.55 -65.64
C SER A 953 -18.06 56.47 -66.86
N VAL A 954 -17.20 56.24 -67.86
CA VAL A 954 -17.10 57.13 -69.03
C VAL A 954 -18.09 56.70 -70.14
N ARG A 955 -18.55 55.44 -70.15
CA ARG A 955 -19.39 54.87 -71.22
C ARG A 955 -20.64 55.70 -71.51
N LYS A 956 -21.40 56.08 -70.48
CA LYS A 956 -22.65 56.85 -70.64
C LYS A 956 -22.38 58.22 -71.27
N THR A 957 -21.41 58.96 -70.74
CA THR A 957 -21.06 60.32 -71.20
C THR A 957 -20.46 60.32 -72.62
N LEU A 958 -19.74 59.25 -73.00
CA LEU A 958 -19.20 59.12 -74.37
C LEU A 958 -20.25 58.82 -75.44
N HIS A 959 -21.46 58.39 -75.08
CA HIS A 959 -22.56 58.22 -76.04
C HIS A 959 -23.43 59.48 -76.19
N GLU A 960 -23.25 60.50 -75.35
CA GLU A 960 -23.97 61.78 -75.47
C GLU A 960 -23.50 62.61 -76.68
N LYS A 961 -24.41 63.38 -77.28
CA LYS A 961 -24.09 64.28 -78.40
C LYS A 961 -23.17 65.42 -77.95
N THR A 962 -22.24 65.83 -78.82
CA THR A 962 -21.26 66.88 -78.51
C THR A 962 -21.89 68.20 -78.05
N ALA A 963 -23.01 68.60 -78.67
CA ALA A 963 -23.76 69.80 -78.29
C ALA A 963 -24.31 69.73 -76.85
N ASP A 964 -24.70 68.54 -76.38
CA ASP A 964 -25.21 68.37 -75.02
C ASP A 964 -24.07 68.46 -74.01
N LEU A 965 -22.90 67.89 -74.32
CA LEU A 965 -21.71 67.89 -73.46
C LEU A 965 -21.13 69.28 -73.21
N LEU A 966 -21.22 70.18 -74.20
CA LEU A 966 -20.74 71.57 -74.11
C LEU A 966 -21.67 72.50 -73.32
N ARG A 967 -22.88 72.05 -72.97
CA ARG A 967 -23.82 72.81 -72.13
C ARG A 967 -23.55 72.51 -70.65
N LYS A 968 -23.67 73.54 -69.80
CA LYS A 968 -23.70 73.33 -68.34
C LYS A 968 -24.87 72.40 -68.00
N LYS A 969 -24.59 71.35 -67.23
CA LYS A 969 -25.58 70.34 -66.84
C LYS A 969 -26.72 71.04 -66.09
N VAL A 970 -27.98 70.77 -66.48
CA VAL A 970 -29.15 71.24 -65.74
C VAL A 970 -29.07 70.63 -64.34
N PRO A 971 -29.15 71.41 -63.24
CA PRO A 971 -29.14 70.85 -61.90
C PRO A 971 -30.28 69.82 -61.78
N LYS A 972 -29.99 68.63 -61.23
CA LYS A 972 -31.03 67.61 -61.00
C LYS A 972 -32.17 68.26 -60.21
N GLY A 973 -33.41 68.17 -60.71
CA GLY A 973 -34.60 68.64 -60.01
C GLY A 973 -34.65 68.05 -58.61
N GLY A 974 -34.90 68.89 -57.59
CA GLY A 974 -34.95 68.43 -56.21
C GLY A 974 -36.20 67.58 -55.99
N ASN A 975 -36.04 66.27 -55.86
CA ASN A 975 -37.12 65.40 -55.41
C ASN A 975 -37.28 65.53 -53.88
N ARG A 976 -38.53 65.51 -53.41
CA ARG A 976 -38.83 65.53 -51.97
C ARG A 976 -38.19 64.31 -51.30
N ILE A 977 -37.44 64.53 -50.23
CA ILE A 977 -36.80 63.44 -49.48
C ILE A 977 -37.81 62.81 -48.50
N LEU A 978 -37.65 61.53 -48.13
CA LEU A 978 -38.58 60.84 -47.21
C LEU A 978 -38.75 61.57 -45.87
N LEU A 979 -37.70 62.25 -45.38
CA LEU A 979 -37.77 63.09 -44.19
C LEU A 979 -38.79 64.24 -44.31
N GLU A 980 -39.06 64.76 -45.51
CA GLU A 980 -40.09 65.78 -45.75
C GLU A 980 -41.52 65.24 -45.52
N ARG A 981 -41.70 63.92 -45.53
CA ARG A 981 -42.98 63.26 -45.24
C ARG A 981 -43.21 63.03 -43.75
N ILE A 982 -42.22 63.30 -42.89
CA ILE A 982 -42.31 63.18 -41.43
C ILE A 982 -42.28 64.60 -40.82
N PRO A 983 -43.43 65.30 -40.74
CA PRO A 983 -43.48 66.73 -40.46
C PRO A 983 -42.95 67.10 -39.08
N PHE A 984 -43.02 66.20 -38.08
CA PHE A 984 -42.52 66.47 -36.74
C PHE A 984 -40.99 66.69 -36.69
N ILE A 985 -40.24 65.88 -37.42
CA ILE A 985 -38.78 66.00 -37.51
C ILE A 985 -38.44 67.11 -38.50
N TRP A 986 -39.11 67.14 -39.66
CA TRP A 986 -38.82 68.12 -40.71
C TRP A 986 -39.00 69.55 -40.22
N ASN A 987 -40.11 69.87 -39.53
CA ASN A 987 -40.39 71.25 -39.12
C ASN A 987 -39.43 71.79 -38.07
N ARG A 988 -38.80 70.90 -37.27
CA ARG A 988 -37.81 71.27 -36.24
C ARG A 988 -36.41 71.50 -36.78
N MET A 989 -36.12 71.11 -38.03
CA MET A 989 -34.81 71.34 -38.63
C MET A 989 -34.67 72.79 -39.12
N ASN A 990 -33.54 73.42 -38.78
CA ASN A 990 -33.19 74.73 -39.31
C ASN A 990 -32.92 74.67 -40.83
N PHE A 991 -32.92 75.83 -41.50
CA PHE A 991 -32.79 75.91 -42.95
C PHE A 991 -31.52 75.22 -43.47
N LEU A 992 -30.38 75.41 -42.80
CA LEU A 992 -29.11 74.78 -43.18
C LEU A 992 -29.15 73.26 -43.02
N SER A 993 -29.80 72.73 -41.98
CA SER A 993 -30.00 71.29 -41.77
C SER A 993 -30.96 70.70 -42.80
N LYS A 994 -32.02 71.43 -43.19
CA LYS A 994 -32.94 71.00 -44.27
C LYS A 994 -32.26 71.00 -45.63
N VAL A 995 -31.45 72.01 -45.91
CA VAL A 995 -30.66 72.11 -47.15
C VAL A 995 -29.59 71.02 -47.17
N THR A 996 -28.92 70.77 -46.05
CA THR A 996 -27.94 69.69 -45.91
C THR A 996 -28.59 68.33 -46.05
N ALA A 997 -29.74 68.08 -45.41
CA ALA A 997 -30.50 66.84 -45.57
C ALA A 997 -30.94 66.64 -47.03
N ARG A 998 -31.49 67.67 -47.67
CA ARG A 998 -31.81 67.62 -49.12
C ARG A 998 -30.59 67.40 -49.99
N ASN A 999 -29.42 67.94 -49.62
CA ASN A 999 -28.19 67.80 -50.38
C ASN A 999 -27.48 66.46 -50.16
N ILE A 1000 -27.64 65.83 -48.99
CA ILE A 1000 -27.11 64.49 -48.68
C ILE A 1000 -27.95 63.41 -49.37
N PHE A 1001 -29.28 63.59 -49.39
CA PHE A 1001 -30.22 62.67 -50.03
C PHE A 1001 -30.53 63.05 -51.51
N ARG A 1002 -29.72 63.94 -52.10
CA ARG A 1002 -29.67 64.29 -53.53
C ARG A 1002 -28.60 63.47 -54.26
#